data_AF-A0AA39H2F3-F1
#
_entry.id   AF-A0AA39H2F3-F1
#
_cell.length_a   1.000
_cell.length_b   1.000
_cell.length_c   1.000
_cell.angle_alpha   90.00
_cell.angle_beta   90.00
_cell.angle_gamma   90.00
#
_symmetry.space_group_name_H-M   'P 1'
#
loop_
_entity.id
_entity.type
_entity.pdbx_description
1 polymer ?
#
loop_
_entity_poly.entity_id
_entity_poly.type
_entity_poly.pdbx_seq_one_letter_code
_entity_poly.pdbx_strand_id
1 'polypeptide(L)'
;MRRKPSLLIAAIVTLLVVVFYFGSNLSQPLLYSLKNEDDEGKKCFCGSNLQDFCYRLPENESIVGQQFNCAYEVYLERFGLSDQAGYVDLEKDDLPNPVFVTAFSNSHYNEGLTLISTIRKYFPNQKVVVYDLGMHPVRVKTLQTLCNVEYRKFRFRNYPPYVRHLHEYRWKPLLIAETLNDFRSIWYMDASIRIKTSNLEHIYDLLRCRQSGRRIYQNFTSTGRATSPAGWDRSIWKRNLLECSKIPYMFHSFTGHGIYATTHPDVYRFIPTNFDKLKTEKAQMYEAGLVFVVKTREVVENLLKWYVLCALEKECMAPLPFTAQCQFDGNDRYKAFANCHSADEVASAMAYDHVWIIPVLSSVFAIAAFFAGYGIGVANNDEYPLLSYISDGGAIPPESCVFGQLLNISAMFMAITIYLRHRQFVEFYVHRNHLNSTFWSNYDFAMMFLGFIIALGISMVANFQEGAIPIAHMIGALAAFIGAVIYCWGQIALSYILKPRMTPLWLNHLRVLIHLVATGALILNLVCEFAKPFVNETDGVRPTKPPPNKGIYKIDTDSPYYINHIVTTSAEWAMGLLLEIFVLSFAWELRIFYFRVPKVYVKPKYRKNTVRFDTTPVSCLDALDHNDAIPQIPRVILDDDNDFEPTARPNTNYTRKEYLY
;
A
#
# COMPACT_ATOMS: atom_id res chain seq x y z
N MET A 1 -4.32 35.13 36.81
CA MET A 1 -5.32 34.08 36.53
C MET A 1 -4.62 32.90 35.84
N ARG A 2 -4.51 31.75 36.50
CA ARG A 2 -3.93 30.52 35.90
C ARG A 2 -4.85 30.03 34.77
N ARG A 3 -4.49 30.28 33.51
CA ARG A 3 -5.20 29.67 32.37
C ARG A 3 -4.73 28.23 32.21
N LYS A 4 -5.69 27.30 32.18
CA LYS A 4 -5.46 25.85 32.19
C LYS A 4 -4.81 25.40 30.87
N PRO A 5 -3.75 24.56 30.90
CA PRO A 5 -3.12 23.99 29.69
C PRO A 5 -4.06 23.13 28.82
N SER A 6 -5.26 22.81 29.34
CA SER A 6 -6.31 22.08 28.61
C SER A 6 -6.85 22.81 27.39
N LEU A 7 -6.87 24.15 27.38
CA LEU A 7 -7.35 24.94 26.24
C LEU A 7 -6.34 24.96 25.07
N LEU A 8 -5.04 24.92 25.38
CA LEU A 8 -3.96 24.88 24.39
C LEU A 8 -3.86 23.51 23.73
N ILE A 9 -3.96 22.42 24.51
CA ILE A 9 -4.04 21.06 23.98
C ILE A 9 -5.29 20.91 23.10
N ALA A 10 -6.44 21.46 23.53
CA ALA A 10 -7.64 21.46 22.71
C ALA A 10 -7.45 22.23 21.41
N ALA A 11 -6.84 23.42 21.42
CA ALA A 11 -6.58 24.19 20.21
C ALA A 11 -5.60 23.48 19.23
N ILE A 12 -4.55 22.84 19.75
CA ILE A 12 -3.60 22.06 18.94
C ILE A 12 -4.28 20.82 18.36
N VAL A 13 -5.07 20.09 19.16
CA VAL A 13 -5.84 18.93 18.69
C VAL A 13 -6.88 19.37 17.66
N THR A 14 -7.58 20.49 17.87
CA THR A 14 -8.52 21.04 16.91
C THR A 14 -7.83 21.49 15.64
N LEU A 15 -6.67 22.15 15.71
CA LEU A 15 -5.90 22.53 14.52
C LEU A 15 -5.39 21.29 13.77
N LEU A 16 -4.87 20.28 14.47
CA LEU A 16 -4.45 19.00 13.86
C LEU A 16 -5.63 18.27 13.24
N VAL A 17 -6.80 18.25 13.89
CA VAL A 17 -8.04 17.66 13.35
C VAL A 17 -8.56 18.46 12.17
N VAL A 18 -8.52 19.79 12.20
CA VAL A 18 -8.94 20.67 11.11
C VAL A 18 -7.98 20.53 9.93
N VAL A 19 -6.66 20.53 10.14
CA VAL A 19 -5.66 20.32 9.08
C VAL A 19 -5.73 18.89 8.54
N PHE A 20 -5.99 17.88 9.37
CA PHE A 20 -6.19 16.49 8.92
C PHE A 20 -7.52 16.33 8.18
N TYR A 21 -8.59 17.00 8.63
CA TYR A 21 -9.92 17.00 8.01
C TYR A 21 -9.92 17.79 6.69
N PHE A 22 -9.33 18.98 6.63
CA PHE A 22 -9.19 19.74 5.39
C PHE A 22 -8.11 19.17 4.47
N GLY A 23 -7.05 18.57 5.00
CA GLY A 23 -6.03 17.86 4.21
C GLY A 23 -6.55 16.57 3.59
N SER A 24 -7.46 15.86 4.26
CA SER A 24 -8.20 14.74 3.68
C SER A 24 -9.33 15.18 2.73
N ASN A 25 -9.93 16.35 2.96
CA ASN A 25 -10.99 16.93 2.12
C ASN A 25 -10.51 17.90 1.01
N LEU A 26 -9.22 18.24 0.88
CA LEU A 26 -8.67 19.05 -0.23
C LEU A 26 -8.59 18.25 -1.55
N SER A 27 -9.44 17.24 -1.68
CA SER A 27 -9.54 16.27 -2.76
C SER A 27 -10.62 16.64 -3.78
N GLN A 28 -11.22 17.84 -3.73
CA GLN A 28 -12.17 18.29 -4.75
C GLN A 28 -11.82 19.70 -5.29
N PRO A 29 -11.33 19.83 -6.53
CA PRO A 29 -11.39 21.08 -7.26
C PRO A 29 -12.85 21.37 -7.62
N LEU A 30 -13.36 22.43 -7.00
CA LEU A 30 -14.61 23.12 -7.32
C LEU A 30 -14.50 23.77 -8.71
N LEU A 31 -14.68 23.00 -9.80
CA LEU A 31 -15.05 23.52 -11.13
C LEU A 31 -15.36 22.38 -12.14
N TYR A 32 -16.32 21.52 -11.79
CA TYR A 32 -17.22 20.91 -12.77
C TYR A 32 -18.58 20.59 -12.13
N SER A 33 -19.08 21.48 -11.27
CA SER A 33 -20.49 21.49 -10.87
C SER A 33 -21.28 22.30 -11.88
N LEU A 34 -21.53 21.71 -13.05
CA LEU A 34 -22.73 21.97 -13.86
C LEU A 34 -23.00 20.71 -14.71
N LYS A 35 -23.23 19.57 -14.03
CA LYS A 35 -24.18 18.54 -14.48
C LYS A 35 -24.42 17.49 -13.39
N ASN A 36 -25.54 17.68 -12.70
CA ASN A 36 -26.44 16.66 -12.13
C ASN A 36 -25.87 15.72 -11.06
N GLU A 37 -25.81 16.18 -9.81
CA GLU A 37 -26.10 15.33 -8.64
C GLU A 37 -27.62 15.16 -8.55
N ASP A 38 -28.10 13.92 -8.76
CA ASP A 38 -29.27 13.36 -8.07
C ASP A 38 -29.51 11.84 -8.34
N ASP A 39 -28.60 11.10 -8.99
CA ASP A 39 -28.88 9.69 -9.35
C ASP A 39 -27.75 8.65 -9.14
N GLU A 40 -26.56 9.00 -8.61
CA GLU A 40 -25.44 8.04 -8.48
C GLU A 40 -25.32 7.36 -7.10
N GLY A 41 -25.80 7.97 -6.01
CA GLY A 41 -25.75 7.37 -4.66
C GLY A 41 -26.62 6.10 -4.50
N LYS A 42 -27.58 5.87 -5.41
CA LYS A 42 -28.44 4.68 -5.43
C LYS A 42 -27.89 3.52 -6.28
N LYS A 43 -26.80 3.69 -7.03
CA LYS A 43 -26.32 2.70 -8.01
C LYS A 43 -25.32 1.67 -7.47
N CYS A 44 -24.85 1.74 -6.23
CA CYS A 44 -23.90 0.75 -5.70
C CYS A 44 -24.49 -0.20 -4.69
N PHE A 45 -25.62 0.14 -4.07
CA PHE A 45 -26.22 -0.67 -3.02
C PHE A 45 -27.29 -1.60 -3.58
N CYS A 46 -27.27 -2.85 -3.16
CA CYS A 46 -28.25 -3.87 -3.52
C CYS A 46 -29.02 -4.33 -2.28
N GLY A 47 -30.28 -4.73 -2.52
CA GLY A 47 -31.11 -5.39 -1.52
C GLY A 47 -31.68 -4.52 -0.42
N SER A 48 -32.38 -5.17 0.50
CA SER A 48 -33.04 -4.50 1.65
C SER A 48 -32.05 -4.10 2.75
N ASN A 49 -30.90 -4.77 2.83
CA ASN A 49 -29.83 -4.49 3.79
C ASN A 49 -28.80 -3.45 3.29
N LEU A 50 -29.04 -2.82 2.13
CA LEU A 50 -28.16 -1.83 1.50
C LEU A 50 -26.70 -2.30 1.42
N GLN A 51 -26.49 -3.50 0.88
CA GLN A 51 -25.15 -4.06 0.78
C GLN A 51 -24.39 -3.46 -0.41
N ASP A 52 -23.13 -3.05 -0.21
CA ASP A 52 -22.32 -2.43 -1.27
C ASP A 52 -21.86 -3.48 -2.31
N PHE A 53 -22.18 -3.24 -3.58
CA PHE A 53 -21.85 -4.08 -4.74
C PHE A 53 -20.89 -3.38 -5.70
N CYS A 54 -20.30 -2.26 -5.31
CA CYS A 54 -19.21 -1.63 -6.03
C CYS A 54 -17.90 -1.80 -5.26
N TYR A 55 -16.88 -2.38 -5.88
CA TYR A 55 -15.56 -2.41 -5.25
C TYR A 55 -14.99 -1.00 -5.16
N ARG A 56 -14.53 -0.60 -3.97
CA ARG A 56 -13.86 0.68 -3.75
C ARG A 56 -12.38 0.42 -3.54
N LEU A 57 -11.53 1.14 -4.28
CA LEU A 57 -10.09 1.02 -4.11
C LEU A 57 -9.71 1.46 -2.68
N PRO A 58 -9.09 0.61 -1.83
CA PRO A 58 -8.79 0.96 -0.44
C PRO A 58 -7.92 2.22 -0.31
N GLU A 59 -7.04 2.48 -1.26
CA GLU A 59 -6.18 3.66 -1.24
C GLU A 59 -6.86 4.95 -1.70
N ASN A 60 -8.00 4.82 -2.38
CA ASN A 60 -8.83 5.94 -2.80
C ASN A 60 -10.27 5.46 -3.04
N GLU A 61 -11.12 5.57 -2.02
CA GLU A 61 -12.52 5.11 -2.08
C GLU A 61 -13.38 5.87 -3.10
N SER A 62 -12.88 6.99 -3.65
CA SER A 62 -13.51 7.70 -4.77
C SER A 62 -13.39 6.94 -6.10
N ILE A 63 -12.48 5.97 -6.21
CA ILE A 63 -12.35 5.10 -7.37
C ILE A 63 -13.24 3.89 -7.12
N VAL A 64 -14.39 3.93 -7.76
CA VAL A 64 -15.47 2.96 -7.61
C VAL A 64 -15.52 2.09 -8.87
N GLY A 65 -15.46 0.78 -8.67
CA GLY A 65 -15.66 -0.20 -9.73
C GLY A 65 -17.11 -0.25 -10.19
N GLN A 66 -17.32 -0.78 -11.38
CA GLN A 66 -18.64 -1.08 -11.90
C GLN A 66 -19.42 -1.94 -10.90
N GLN A 67 -20.69 -1.61 -10.70
CA GLN A 67 -21.57 -2.37 -9.83
C GLN A 67 -21.71 -3.80 -10.35
N PHE A 68 -21.47 -4.77 -9.46
CA PHE A 68 -21.80 -6.17 -9.71
C PHE A 68 -23.33 -6.36 -9.74
N ASN A 69 -23.82 -7.33 -10.51
CA ASN A 69 -25.26 -7.58 -10.60
C ASN A 69 -25.89 -7.87 -9.21
N CYS A 70 -26.88 -7.06 -8.80
CA CYS A 70 -27.59 -7.24 -7.53
C CYS A 70 -28.27 -8.61 -7.36
N ALA A 71 -28.57 -9.31 -8.46
CA ALA A 71 -29.08 -10.69 -8.39
C ALA A 71 -28.10 -11.64 -7.68
N TYR A 72 -26.84 -11.24 -7.48
CA TYR A 72 -25.85 -12.05 -6.79
C TYR A 72 -25.92 -11.98 -5.25
N GLU A 73 -26.76 -11.12 -4.67
CA GLU A 73 -26.98 -11.00 -3.21
C GLU A 73 -27.30 -12.35 -2.55
N VAL A 74 -28.17 -13.14 -3.17
CA VAL A 74 -28.55 -14.48 -2.69
C VAL A 74 -27.35 -15.41 -2.48
N TYR A 75 -26.28 -15.24 -3.26
CA TYR A 75 -25.06 -16.05 -3.09
C TYR A 75 -24.21 -15.55 -1.92
N LEU A 76 -24.14 -14.23 -1.70
CA LEU A 76 -23.40 -13.67 -0.56
C LEU A 76 -24.03 -14.11 0.77
N GLU A 77 -25.37 -14.08 0.85
CA GLU A 77 -26.11 -14.60 1.99
C GLU A 77 -25.87 -16.11 2.18
N ARG A 78 -26.01 -16.90 1.10
CA ARG A 78 -25.79 -18.35 1.14
C ARG A 78 -24.39 -18.73 1.64
N PHE A 79 -23.38 -17.96 1.28
CA PHE A 79 -21.99 -18.19 1.69
C PHE A 79 -21.62 -17.51 3.02
N GLY A 80 -22.56 -16.84 3.69
CA GLY A 80 -22.29 -16.12 4.93
C GLY A 80 -21.22 -15.03 4.74
N LEU A 81 -21.28 -14.32 3.61
CA LEU A 81 -20.43 -13.18 3.26
C LEU A 81 -21.14 -11.83 3.46
N SER A 82 -22.43 -11.86 3.79
CA SER A 82 -23.24 -10.66 4.09
C SER A 82 -23.37 -10.36 5.58
N ASP A 83 -23.31 -11.39 6.43
CA ASP A 83 -23.52 -11.25 7.86
C ASP A 83 -22.20 -11.16 8.62
N GLN A 84 -22.15 -10.33 9.68
CA GLN A 84 -20.96 -10.19 10.53
C GLN A 84 -20.73 -11.37 11.50
N ALA A 85 -21.28 -12.55 11.21
CA ALA A 85 -21.31 -13.70 12.12
C ALA A 85 -20.31 -14.80 11.72
N GLY A 86 -19.77 -15.50 12.72
CA GLY A 86 -18.93 -16.69 12.51
C GLY A 86 -17.48 -16.40 12.11
N TYR A 87 -17.03 -15.14 12.20
CA TYR A 87 -15.64 -14.77 11.96
C TYR A 87 -14.69 -15.33 13.03
N VAL A 88 -13.44 -15.57 12.66
CA VAL A 88 -12.35 -15.88 13.58
C VAL A 88 -11.62 -14.58 13.91
N ASP A 89 -11.56 -14.22 15.18
CA ASP A 89 -10.76 -13.10 15.66
C ASP A 89 -9.37 -13.60 16.03
N LEU A 90 -8.39 -13.47 15.12
CA LEU A 90 -7.03 -14.00 15.34
C LEU A 90 -6.27 -13.32 16.49
N GLU A 91 -6.80 -12.25 17.08
CA GLU A 91 -6.21 -11.63 18.28
C GLU A 91 -6.74 -12.29 19.57
N LYS A 92 -7.87 -13.01 19.51
CA LYS A 92 -8.56 -13.58 20.69
C LYS A 92 -8.80 -15.08 20.62
N ASP A 93 -9.17 -15.56 19.44
CA ASP A 93 -9.52 -16.95 19.17
C ASP A 93 -8.26 -17.75 18.81
N ASP A 94 -8.26 -19.03 19.18
CA ASP A 94 -7.29 -19.98 18.65
C ASP A 94 -7.52 -20.25 17.17
N LEU A 95 -6.42 -20.47 16.44
CA LEU A 95 -6.48 -20.80 15.02
C LEU A 95 -7.22 -22.13 14.82
N PRO A 96 -8.36 -22.16 14.09
CA PRO A 96 -9.11 -23.39 13.88
C PRO A 96 -8.30 -24.42 13.10
N ASN A 97 -8.49 -25.71 13.42
CA ASN A 97 -7.88 -26.79 12.67
C ASN A 97 -8.42 -26.84 11.23
N PRO A 98 -7.58 -26.70 10.19
CA PRO A 98 -8.07 -26.55 8.84
C PRO A 98 -8.54 -27.86 8.22
N VAL A 99 -9.69 -27.82 7.55
CA VAL A 99 -10.12 -28.94 6.70
C VAL A 99 -9.41 -28.90 5.35
N PHE A 100 -9.00 -30.06 4.85
CA PHE A 100 -8.37 -30.14 3.54
C PHE A 100 -9.44 -30.24 2.46
N VAL A 101 -9.33 -29.46 1.40
CA VAL A 101 -10.35 -29.33 0.35
C VAL A 101 -9.68 -29.50 -0.99
N THR A 102 -10.28 -30.30 -1.87
CA THR A 102 -9.85 -30.43 -3.26
C THR A 102 -11.06 -30.58 -4.17
N ALA A 103 -10.92 -30.20 -5.44
CA ALA A 103 -11.97 -30.32 -6.43
C ALA A 103 -11.38 -30.79 -7.75
N PHE A 104 -12.03 -31.76 -8.41
CA PHE A 104 -11.58 -32.24 -9.71
C PHE A 104 -12.71 -32.88 -10.51
N SER A 105 -12.54 -32.86 -11.84
CA SER A 105 -13.42 -33.56 -12.77
C SER A 105 -12.85 -34.93 -13.12
N ASN A 106 -13.57 -35.65 -14.00
CA ASN A 106 -13.15 -36.98 -14.43
C ASN A 106 -11.72 -37.03 -15.03
N SER A 107 -11.25 -35.96 -15.69
CA SER A 107 -9.93 -35.97 -16.34
C SER A 107 -8.77 -35.98 -15.34
N HIS A 108 -8.96 -35.46 -14.13
CA HIS A 108 -7.92 -35.35 -13.10
C HIS A 108 -8.13 -36.34 -11.95
N TYR A 109 -9.00 -37.35 -12.14
CA TYR A 109 -9.37 -38.31 -11.10
C TYR A 109 -8.16 -39.02 -10.47
N ASN A 110 -7.25 -39.55 -11.30
CA ASN A 110 -6.06 -40.27 -10.81
C ASN A 110 -5.10 -39.32 -10.06
N GLU A 111 -4.98 -38.07 -10.51
CA GLU A 111 -4.17 -37.07 -9.84
C GLU A 111 -4.76 -36.71 -8.48
N GLY A 112 -6.08 -36.54 -8.41
CA GLY A 112 -6.82 -36.30 -7.17
C GLY A 112 -6.69 -37.44 -6.17
N LEU A 113 -6.79 -38.70 -6.63
CA LEU A 113 -6.51 -39.86 -5.78
C LEU A 113 -5.08 -39.86 -5.25
N THR A 114 -4.11 -39.45 -6.08
CA THR A 114 -2.71 -39.37 -5.64
C THR A 114 -2.54 -38.29 -4.57
N LEU A 115 -3.18 -37.12 -4.71
CA LEU A 115 -3.22 -36.10 -3.67
C LEU A 115 -3.80 -36.68 -2.38
N ILE A 116 -4.98 -37.31 -2.43
CA ILE A 116 -5.65 -37.91 -1.26
C ILE A 116 -4.74 -38.95 -0.59
N SER A 117 -4.07 -39.78 -1.36
CA SER A 117 -3.09 -40.76 -0.86
C SER A 117 -1.92 -40.07 -0.12
N THR A 118 -1.34 -39.02 -0.69
CA THR A 118 -0.28 -38.26 -0.01
C THR A 118 -0.78 -37.56 1.26
N ILE A 119 -2.02 -37.05 1.27
CA ILE A 119 -2.64 -36.52 2.47
C ILE A 119 -2.79 -37.62 3.52
N ARG A 120 -3.32 -38.80 3.18
CA ARG A 120 -3.46 -39.91 4.13
C ARG A 120 -2.12 -40.32 4.74
N LYS A 121 -1.06 -40.31 3.94
CA LYS A 121 0.29 -40.64 4.40
C LYS A 121 0.81 -39.70 5.49
N TYR A 122 0.61 -38.38 5.36
CA TYR A 122 1.15 -37.39 6.30
C TYR A 122 0.14 -36.88 7.32
N PHE A 123 -1.16 -37.04 7.05
CA PHE A 123 -2.28 -36.55 7.84
C PHE A 123 -3.41 -37.62 7.88
N PRO A 124 -3.17 -38.79 8.49
CA PRO A 124 -4.07 -39.96 8.40
C PRO A 124 -5.48 -39.72 8.96
N ASN A 125 -5.61 -38.80 9.91
CA ASN A 125 -6.87 -38.48 10.60
C ASN A 125 -7.53 -37.18 10.10
N GLN A 126 -6.88 -36.42 9.23
CA GLN A 126 -7.41 -35.13 8.78
C GLN A 126 -8.64 -35.34 7.90
N LYS A 127 -9.65 -34.49 8.02
CA LYS A 127 -10.81 -34.52 7.11
C LYS A 127 -10.43 -33.95 5.74
N VAL A 128 -10.84 -34.64 4.66
CA VAL A 128 -10.71 -34.16 3.28
C VAL A 128 -12.08 -34.02 2.65
N VAL A 129 -12.41 -32.85 2.16
CA VAL A 129 -13.62 -32.60 1.37
C VAL A 129 -13.25 -32.63 -0.10
N VAL A 130 -13.89 -33.52 -0.87
CA VAL A 130 -13.67 -33.68 -2.31
C VAL A 130 -14.90 -33.21 -3.07
N TYR A 131 -14.72 -32.16 -3.87
CA TYR A 131 -15.78 -31.66 -4.75
C TYR A 131 -15.71 -32.28 -6.15
N ASP A 132 -16.85 -32.82 -6.56
CA ASP A 132 -17.07 -33.37 -7.88
C ASP A 132 -17.48 -32.28 -8.88
N LEU A 133 -16.58 -32.02 -9.83
CA LEU A 133 -16.77 -31.08 -10.94
C LEU A 133 -17.28 -31.76 -12.23
N GLY A 134 -17.67 -33.03 -12.17
CA GLY A 134 -18.17 -33.81 -13.31
C GLY A 134 -17.43 -35.15 -13.49
N MET A 135 -17.51 -36.02 -12.50
CA MET A 135 -16.93 -37.36 -12.49
C MET A 135 -17.92 -38.44 -12.92
N HIS A 136 -17.39 -39.54 -13.44
CA HIS A 136 -18.19 -40.72 -13.75
C HIS A 136 -18.73 -41.38 -12.46
N PRO A 137 -20.00 -41.84 -12.40
CA PRO A 137 -20.60 -42.39 -11.18
C PRO A 137 -19.82 -43.53 -10.51
N VAL A 138 -19.13 -44.36 -11.29
CA VAL A 138 -18.27 -45.44 -10.77
C VAL A 138 -17.13 -44.89 -9.92
N ARG A 139 -16.49 -43.81 -10.36
CA ARG A 139 -15.38 -43.14 -9.67
C ARG A 139 -15.86 -42.40 -8.42
N VAL A 140 -17.08 -41.85 -8.48
CA VAL A 140 -17.74 -41.25 -7.31
C VAL A 140 -17.92 -42.27 -6.20
N LYS A 141 -18.39 -43.49 -6.52
CA LYS A 141 -18.53 -44.57 -5.52
C LYS A 141 -17.20 -44.88 -4.84
N THR A 142 -16.10 -44.95 -5.59
CA THR A 142 -14.77 -45.17 -5.01
C THR A 142 -14.40 -44.06 -4.02
N LEU A 143 -14.58 -42.79 -4.37
CA LEU A 143 -14.28 -41.68 -3.45
C LEU A 143 -15.13 -41.71 -2.18
N GLN A 144 -16.41 -42.07 -2.31
CA GLN A 144 -17.34 -42.19 -1.17
C GLN A 144 -16.95 -43.30 -0.19
N THR A 145 -16.18 -44.30 -0.65
CA THR A 145 -15.68 -45.38 0.22
C THR A 145 -14.39 -45.04 0.95
N LEU A 146 -13.75 -43.90 0.65
CA LEU A 146 -12.47 -43.53 1.28
C LEU A 146 -12.66 -42.96 2.69
N CYS A 147 -11.78 -43.36 3.60
CA CYS A 147 -11.80 -42.93 4.99
C CYS A 147 -11.49 -41.44 5.13
N ASN A 148 -12.20 -40.77 6.04
CA ASN A 148 -12.03 -39.34 6.32
C ASN A 148 -12.20 -38.45 5.07
N VAL A 149 -12.87 -38.97 4.03
CA VAL A 149 -13.21 -38.24 2.80
C VAL A 149 -14.70 -37.93 2.80
N GLU A 150 -15.04 -36.65 2.76
CA GLU A 150 -16.40 -36.17 2.51
C GLU A 150 -16.55 -35.84 1.03
N TYR A 151 -17.35 -36.63 0.32
CA TYR A 151 -17.71 -36.33 -1.06
C TYR A 151 -18.79 -35.25 -1.12
N ARG A 152 -18.58 -34.22 -1.95
CA ARG A 152 -19.58 -33.21 -2.29
C ARG A 152 -19.73 -33.06 -3.79
N LYS A 153 -20.96 -32.90 -4.28
CA LYS A 153 -21.21 -32.60 -5.69
C LYS A 153 -21.32 -31.09 -5.89
N PHE A 154 -20.46 -30.52 -6.75
CA PHE A 154 -20.60 -29.11 -7.10
C PHE A 154 -21.78 -28.92 -8.06
N ARG A 155 -22.88 -28.36 -7.55
CA ARG A 155 -24.12 -28.21 -8.31
C ARG A 155 -24.07 -26.98 -9.23
N PHE A 156 -23.47 -27.14 -10.41
CA PHE A 156 -23.39 -26.06 -11.43
C PHE A 156 -24.74 -25.41 -11.78
N ARG A 157 -25.85 -26.15 -11.68
CA ARG A 157 -27.20 -25.65 -11.93
C ARG A 157 -27.63 -24.51 -11.00
N ASN A 158 -26.97 -24.39 -9.84
CA ASN A 158 -27.26 -23.35 -8.87
C ASN A 158 -26.59 -22.02 -9.23
N TYR A 159 -25.75 -21.96 -10.27
CA TYR A 159 -24.94 -20.80 -10.64
C TYR A 159 -25.19 -20.42 -12.10
N PRO A 160 -24.75 -19.23 -12.55
CA PRO A 160 -24.83 -18.86 -13.96
C PRO A 160 -24.22 -19.94 -14.88
N PRO A 161 -24.82 -20.21 -16.06
CA PRO A 161 -24.44 -21.36 -16.88
C PRO A 161 -22.96 -21.43 -17.27
N TYR A 162 -22.27 -20.30 -17.41
CA TYR A 162 -20.85 -20.23 -17.75
C TYR A 162 -19.92 -20.71 -16.63
N VAL A 163 -20.37 -20.79 -15.36
CA VAL A 163 -19.57 -21.36 -14.25
C VAL A 163 -19.21 -22.83 -14.50
N ARG A 164 -19.97 -23.54 -15.36
CA ARG A 164 -19.66 -24.92 -15.76
C ARG A 164 -18.42 -25.04 -16.66
N HIS A 165 -17.90 -23.94 -17.19
CA HIS A 165 -16.70 -23.92 -18.00
C HIS A 165 -15.47 -24.04 -17.09
N LEU A 166 -15.02 -25.28 -16.87
CA LEU A 166 -14.00 -25.57 -15.85
C LEU A 166 -12.68 -24.82 -16.06
N HIS A 167 -12.34 -24.48 -17.31
CA HIS A 167 -11.13 -23.75 -17.68
C HIS A 167 -11.18 -22.24 -17.35
N GLU A 168 -12.35 -21.70 -17.01
CA GLU A 168 -12.52 -20.32 -16.54
C GLU A 168 -12.36 -20.21 -15.01
N TYR A 169 -12.22 -21.34 -14.31
CA TYR A 169 -11.98 -21.45 -12.85
C TYR A 169 -12.98 -20.72 -11.93
N ARG A 170 -14.09 -20.19 -12.45
CA ARG A 170 -15.16 -19.50 -11.69
C ARG A 170 -15.77 -20.34 -10.57
N TRP A 171 -15.68 -21.65 -10.66
CA TRP A 171 -16.17 -22.57 -9.63
C TRP A 171 -15.29 -22.57 -8.37
N LYS A 172 -14.00 -22.22 -8.47
CA LYS A 172 -13.02 -22.29 -7.38
C LYS A 172 -13.34 -21.30 -6.25
N PRO A 173 -13.59 -20.00 -6.51
CA PRO A 173 -13.96 -19.03 -5.46
C PRO A 173 -15.28 -19.39 -4.76
N LEU A 174 -16.27 -19.89 -5.52
CA LEU A 174 -17.58 -20.27 -5.01
C LEU A 174 -17.49 -21.45 -4.05
N LEU A 175 -16.68 -22.45 -4.41
CA LEU A 175 -16.36 -23.59 -3.57
C LEU A 175 -15.57 -23.19 -2.32
N ILE A 176 -14.54 -22.35 -2.46
CA ILE A 176 -13.75 -21.85 -1.33
C ILE A 176 -14.69 -21.10 -0.36
N ALA A 177 -15.58 -20.26 -0.86
CA ALA A 177 -16.54 -19.54 -0.03
C ALA A 177 -17.51 -20.49 0.69
N GLU A 178 -18.08 -21.46 -0.02
CA GLU A 178 -18.99 -22.46 0.58
C GLU A 178 -18.29 -23.28 1.68
N THR A 179 -17.10 -23.79 1.41
CA THR A 179 -16.35 -24.62 2.37
C THR A 179 -15.82 -23.82 3.55
N LEU A 180 -15.38 -22.59 3.31
CA LEU A 180 -14.91 -21.71 4.38
C LEU A 180 -16.05 -21.31 5.31
N ASN A 181 -17.27 -21.18 4.79
CA ASN A 181 -18.46 -20.94 5.61
C ASN A 181 -18.75 -22.09 6.57
N ASP A 182 -18.53 -23.34 6.14
CA ASP A 182 -18.75 -24.53 6.97
C ASP A 182 -17.66 -24.73 8.04
N PHE A 183 -16.39 -24.50 7.68
CA PHE A 183 -15.24 -24.95 8.49
C PHE A 183 -14.41 -23.84 9.12
N ARG A 184 -14.62 -22.57 8.75
CA ARG A 184 -13.89 -21.37 9.21
C ARG A 184 -12.37 -21.35 8.92
N SER A 185 -11.73 -22.49 8.68
CA SER A 185 -10.36 -22.58 8.17
C SER A 185 -10.21 -23.78 7.25
N ILE A 186 -9.57 -23.59 6.10
CA ILE A 186 -9.35 -24.64 5.11
C ILE A 186 -7.98 -24.54 4.42
N TRP A 187 -7.52 -25.68 3.92
CA TRP A 187 -6.50 -25.79 2.90
C TRP A 187 -7.15 -26.21 1.58
N TYR A 188 -7.24 -25.31 0.61
CA TYR A 188 -7.62 -25.67 -0.75
C TYR A 188 -6.40 -26.14 -1.55
N MET A 189 -6.54 -27.26 -2.26
CA MET A 189 -5.49 -27.90 -3.03
C MET A 189 -6.02 -28.40 -4.38
N ASP A 190 -5.40 -27.98 -5.47
CA ASP A 190 -5.64 -28.57 -6.78
C ASP A 190 -5.16 -30.03 -6.80
N ALA A 191 -5.77 -30.85 -7.66
CA ALA A 191 -5.49 -32.29 -7.77
C ALA A 191 -4.01 -32.61 -8.10
N SER A 192 -3.24 -31.64 -8.59
CA SER A 192 -1.82 -31.77 -8.92
C SER A 192 -0.89 -31.63 -7.70
N ILE A 193 -1.37 -31.12 -6.56
CA ILE A 193 -0.56 -30.92 -5.34
C ILE A 193 -0.15 -32.27 -4.73
N ARG A 194 1.05 -32.34 -4.14
CA ARG A 194 1.56 -33.54 -3.44
C ARG A 194 2.13 -33.13 -2.09
N ILE A 195 1.59 -33.71 -1.02
CA ILE A 195 2.08 -33.48 0.34
C ILE A 195 3.32 -34.33 0.59
N LYS A 196 4.35 -33.72 1.19
CA LYS A 196 5.64 -34.38 1.51
C LYS A 196 6.02 -34.29 2.99
N THR A 197 5.26 -33.54 3.79
CA THR A 197 5.53 -33.32 5.20
C THR A 197 4.23 -33.14 5.96
N SER A 198 4.22 -33.53 7.23
CA SER A 198 3.12 -33.27 8.17
C SER A 198 3.30 -31.94 8.93
N ASN A 199 4.47 -31.30 8.84
CA ASN A 199 4.77 -30.07 9.58
C ASN A 199 4.36 -28.83 8.78
N LEU A 200 3.24 -28.23 9.17
CA LEU A 200 2.72 -26.97 8.62
C LEU A 200 2.77 -25.82 9.63
N GLU A 201 3.40 -26.02 10.81
CA GLU A 201 3.41 -25.05 11.91
C GLU A 201 3.98 -23.70 11.48
N HIS A 202 5.00 -23.73 10.64
CA HIS A 202 5.62 -22.52 10.11
C HIS A 202 4.64 -21.62 9.32
N ILE A 203 3.57 -22.17 8.75
CA ILE A 203 2.52 -21.41 8.07
C ILE A 203 1.53 -20.86 9.09
N TYR A 204 1.16 -21.67 10.08
CA TYR A 204 0.22 -21.27 11.14
C TYR A 204 0.79 -20.18 12.05
N ASP A 205 2.10 -20.21 12.32
CA ASP A 205 2.80 -19.20 13.11
C ASP A 205 2.67 -17.79 12.51
N LEU A 206 2.55 -17.68 11.18
CA LEU A 206 2.35 -16.40 10.48
C LEU A 206 1.00 -15.73 10.81
N LEU A 207 0.04 -16.48 11.35
CA LEU A 207 -1.24 -15.96 11.81
C LEU A 207 -1.32 -15.92 13.34
N ARG A 208 -0.78 -16.93 14.04
CA ARG A 208 -0.79 -17.00 15.52
C ARG A 208 0.01 -15.87 16.16
N CYS A 209 0.98 -15.27 15.47
CA CYS A 209 1.70 -14.10 15.96
C CYS A 209 0.77 -12.94 16.40
N ARG A 210 -0.46 -12.86 15.85
CA ARG A 210 -1.45 -11.82 16.17
C ARG A 210 -1.99 -11.91 17.61
N GLN A 211 -2.03 -13.11 18.20
CA GLN A 211 -2.46 -13.30 19.60
C GLN A 211 -1.49 -12.68 20.62
N SER A 212 -0.23 -12.45 20.24
CA SER A 212 0.81 -11.97 21.16
C SER A 212 0.76 -10.45 21.45
N GLY A 213 -0.18 -9.71 20.84
CA GLY A 213 -0.32 -8.25 21.00
C GLY A 213 0.86 -7.43 20.45
N ARG A 214 1.87 -8.06 19.86
CA ARG A 214 3.07 -7.41 19.32
C ARG A 214 2.84 -6.89 17.90
N ARG A 215 2.18 -5.74 17.75
CA ARG A 215 2.38 -4.90 16.54
C ARG A 215 3.63 -4.05 16.73
N ILE A 216 4.79 -4.69 16.65
CA ILE A 216 6.07 -3.97 16.66
C ILE A 216 6.30 -3.43 15.25
N TYR A 217 5.87 -2.19 15.00
CA TYR A 217 6.36 -1.41 13.85
C TYR A 217 7.82 -1.02 14.13
N GLN A 218 8.74 -1.98 14.04
CA GLN A 218 10.17 -1.70 14.06
C GLN A 218 10.62 -1.43 12.63
N ASN A 219 11.34 -0.32 12.44
CA ASN A 219 12.10 0.01 11.25
C ASN A 219 13.16 -1.08 10.99
N PHE A 220 12.75 -2.22 10.43
CA PHE A 220 13.68 -3.27 10.00
C PHE A 220 14.30 -2.86 8.67
N THR A 221 15.43 -2.16 8.76
CA THR A 221 16.38 -1.86 7.68
C THR A 221 17.18 -3.10 7.28
N SER A 222 16.53 -4.23 6.97
CA SER A 222 17.24 -5.44 6.54
C SER A 222 17.10 -5.70 5.04
N THR A 223 18.21 -5.47 4.35
CA THR A 223 18.51 -5.67 2.93
C THR A 223 18.57 -7.15 2.54
N GLY A 224 17.64 -7.97 3.00
CA GLY A 224 17.53 -9.38 2.64
C GLY A 224 16.73 -9.53 1.36
N ARG A 225 17.40 -9.90 0.27
CA ARG A 225 16.82 -10.41 -0.99
C ARG A 225 15.63 -11.33 -0.66
N ALA A 226 14.43 -11.04 -1.17
CA ALA A 226 13.61 -12.16 -1.61
C ALA A 226 14.31 -12.64 -2.87
N THR A 227 15.20 -13.62 -2.71
CA THR A 227 15.39 -14.60 -3.78
C THR A 227 13.98 -14.98 -4.24
N SER A 228 13.75 -15.21 -5.54
CA SER A 228 12.73 -16.23 -5.82
C SER A 228 13.39 -17.49 -5.30
N PRO A 229 13.00 -18.05 -4.14
CA PRO A 229 13.56 -19.33 -3.80
C PRO A 229 12.65 -20.32 -4.51
N ALA A 230 13.23 -21.15 -5.36
CA ALA A 230 12.76 -22.52 -5.32
C ALA A 230 12.98 -22.99 -3.86
N GLY A 231 11.98 -22.81 -2.98
CA GLY A 231 11.98 -23.36 -1.62
C GLY A 231 11.81 -22.39 -0.44
N TRP A 232 11.95 -22.99 0.74
CA TRP A 232 11.75 -22.40 2.07
C TRP A 232 12.94 -21.52 2.52
N ASP A 233 12.67 -20.28 2.98
CA ASP A 233 13.69 -19.39 3.57
C ASP A 233 13.33 -18.99 5.01
N ARG A 234 14.10 -19.55 5.96
CA ARG A 234 13.91 -19.34 7.41
C ARG A 234 14.13 -17.87 7.84
N SER A 235 14.97 -17.11 7.13
CA SER A 235 15.22 -15.70 7.45
C SER A 235 14.04 -14.81 7.04
N ILE A 236 13.46 -15.08 5.86
CA ILE A 236 12.24 -14.43 5.39
C ILE A 236 11.08 -14.76 6.33
N TRP A 237 10.94 -16.03 6.71
CA TRP A 237 9.92 -16.46 7.66
C TRP A 237 10.03 -15.74 9.02
N LYS A 238 11.22 -15.70 9.63
CA LYS A 238 11.43 -14.98 10.91
C LYS A 238 11.06 -13.50 10.80
N ARG A 239 11.37 -12.84 9.68
CA ARG A 239 10.96 -11.44 9.43
C ARG A 239 9.45 -11.31 9.34
N ASN A 240 8.80 -12.17 8.56
CA ASN A 240 7.34 -12.18 8.46
C ASN A 240 6.66 -12.40 9.82
N LEU A 241 7.24 -13.22 10.71
CA LEU A 241 6.74 -13.40 12.07
C LEU A 241 6.90 -12.16 12.95
N LEU A 242 8.00 -11.42 12.80
CA LEU A 242 8.21 -10.15 13.52
C LEU A 242 7.27 -9.05 13.02
N GLU A 243 7.06 -8.98 11.70
CA GLU A 243 6.14 -8.04 11.07
C GLU A 243 4.67 -8.37 11.40
N CYS A 244 4.34 -9.67 11.45
CA CYS A 244 3.01 -10.20 11.74
C CYS A 244 1.88 -9.64 10.84
N SER A 245 2.21 -9.30 9.58
CA SER A 245 1.31 -8.62 8.64
C SER A 245 0.74 -9.52 7.55
N LYS A 246 0.78 -10.85 7.70
CA LYS A 246 0.21 -11.75 6.68
C LYS A 246 -1.31 -11.75 6.75
N ILE A 247 -1.96 -11.61 5.60
CA ILE A 247 -3.41 -11.72 5.47
C ILE A 247 -3.79 -13.21 5.63
N PRO A 248 -4.89 -13.55 6.32
CA PRO A 248 -5.36 -14.94 6.51
C PRO A 248 -5.94 -15.61 5.25
N TYR A 249 -5.46 -15.21 4.06
CA TYR A 249 -5.70 -15.84 2.76
C TYR A 249 -4.35 -15.90 2.06
N MET A 250 -3.66 -17.04 2.16
CA MET A 250 -2.27 -17.18 1.73
C MET A 250 -2.15 -18.07 0.49
N PHE A 251 -1.48 -17.54 -0.52
CA PHE A 251 -1.04 -18.27 -1.71
C PHE A 251 0.41 -18.72 -1.54
N HIS A 252 0.75 -19.92 -2.03
CA HIS A 252 2.02 -20.56 -1.69
C HIS A 252 2.96 -20.82 -2.88
N SER A 253 2.56 -20.52 -4.12
CA SER A 253 3.38 -20.78 -5.32
C SER A 253 3.48 -19.55 -6.19
N PHE A 254 4.68 -19.06 -6.48
CA PHE A 254 4.91 -17.93 -7.38
C PHE A 254 4.88 -18.40 -8.85
N THR A 255 4.10 -17.74 -9.70
CA THR A 255 3.92 -18.14 -11.11
C THR A 255 5.13 -17.82 -12.00
N GLY A 256 6.01 -16.92 -11.55
CA GLY A 256 7.12 -16.43 -12.36
C GLY A 256 6.84 -15.12 -13.12
N HIS A 257 5.69 -14.49 -12.90
CA HIS A 257 5.28 -13.22 -13.52
C HIS A 257 4.46 -12.33 -12.58
N GLY A 258 4.20 -11.09 -13.01
CA GLY A 258 3.42 -10.11 -12.26
C GLY A 258 1.92 -10.24 -12.45
N ILE A 259 1.18 -9.68 -11.51
CA ILE A 259 -0.29 -9.66 -11.52
C ILE A 259 -0.81 -8.83 -12.69
N TYR A 260 -0.24 -7.63 -12.90
CA TYR A 260 -0.65 -6.75 -13.99
C TYR A 260 -0.53 -7.42 -15.36
N ALA A 261 0.63 -8.04 -15.61
CA ALA A 261 0.94 -8.62 -16.91
C ALA A 261 -0.01 -9.75 -17.33
N THR A 262 -0.72 -10.36 -16.39
CA THR A 262 -1.52 -11.57 -16.62
C THR A 262 -2.97 -11.44 -16.15
N THR A 263 -3.42 -10.21 -15.89
CA THR A 263 -4.82 -9.90 -15.55
C THR A 263 -5.44 -9.09 -16.68
N HIS A 264 -6.55 -9.57 -17.24
CA HIS A 264 -7.22 -8.90 -18.35
C HIS A 264 -7.71 -7.50 -17.93
N PRO A 265 -7.57 -6.46 -18.78
CA PRO A 265 -7.95 -5.09 -18.42
C PRO A 265 -9.40 -4.93 -17.92
N ASP A 266 -10.33 -5.73 -18.43
CA ASP A 266 -11.76 -5.65 -18.06
C ASP A 266 -12.04 -6.02 -16.60
N VAL A 267 -11.17 -6.84 -15.98
CA VAL A 267 -11.24 -7.15 -14.55
C VAL A 267 -11.20 -5.86 -13.73
N TYR A 268 -10.36 -4.90 -14.15
CA TYR A 268 -10.16 -3.63 -13.44
C TYR A 268 -11.31 -2.65 -13.59
N ARG A 269 -12.30 -2.92 -14.46
CA ARG A 269 -13.56 -2.17 -14.48
C ARG A 269 -14.39 -2.48 -13.24
N PHE A 270 -14.37 -3.74 -12.79
CA PHE A 270 -15.09 -4.20 -11.61
C PHE A 270 -14.25 -4.06 -10.34
N ILE A 271 -12.95 -4.37 -10.43
CA ILE A 271 -12.00 -4.32 -9.31
C ILE A 271 -10.89 -3.32 -9.69
N PRO A 272 -11.17 -2.01 -9.67
CA PRO A 272 -10.14 -1.00 -9.90
C PRO A 272 -8.99 -1.17 -8.91
N THR A 273 -7.79 -0.81 -9.36
CA THR A 273 -6.56 -1.07 -8.63
C THR A 273 -5.51 -0.05 -9.01
N ASN A 274 -4.44 0.00 -8.23
CA ASN A 274 -3.30 0.84 -8.51
C ASN A 274 -2.34 0.14 -9.50
N PHE A 275 -2.48 0.48 -10.78
CA PHE A 275 -1.64 -0.06 -11.85
C PHE A 275 -0.14 0.18 -11.63
N ASP A 276 0.25 1.29 -11.00
CA ASP A 276 1.64 1.59 -10.72
C ASP A 276 2.24 0.59 -9.71
N LYS A 277 1.43 0.06 -8.78
CA LYS A 277 1.81 -1.00 -7.84
C LYS A 277 1.84 -2.37 -8.51
N LEU A 278 0.84 -2.70 -9.33
CA LEU A 278 0.73 -4.01 -9.98
C LEU A 278 1.78 -4.26 -11.07
N LYS A 279 2.31 -3.20 -11.67
CA LYS A 279 3.40 -3.28 -12.66
C LYS A 279 4.79 -3.51 -12.03
N THR A 280 4.88 -3.71 -10.72
CA THR A 280 6.16 -3.96 -10.04
C THR A 280 6.51 -5.44 -9.96
N GLU A 281 7.81 -5.74 -9.84
CA GLU A 281 8.28 -7.11 -9.54
C GLU A 281 7.88 -7.62 -8.14
N LYS A 282 7.33 -6.74 -7.28
CA LYS A 282 6.79 -7.12 -5.97
C LYS A 282 5.33 -7.59 -6.07
N ALA A 283 4.59 -7.10 -7.06
CA ALA A 283 3.25 -7.56 -7.40
C ALA A 283 3.32 -8.90 -8.14
N GLN A 284 3.90 -9.88 -7.45
CA GLN A 284 4.03 -11.24 -7.91
C GLN A 284 2.65 -11.89 -7.97
N MET A 285 2.37 -12.54 -9.10
CA MET A 285 1.20 -13.37 -9.22
C MET A 285 1.50 -14.72 -8.57
N TYR A 286 0.63 -15.15 -7.67
CA TYR A 286 0.75 -16.46 -7.05
C TYR A 286 -0.35 -17.39 -7.55
N GLU A 287 0.00 -18.64 -7.81
CA GLU A 287 -0.92 -19.68 -8.28
C GLU A 287 -1.93 -20.01 -7.16
N ALA A 288 -3.21 -20.07 -7.52
CA ALA A 288 -4.30 -20.43 -6.62
C ALA A 288 -4.50 -21.95 -6.45
N GLY A 289 -3.45 -22.75 -6.72
CA GLY A 289 -3.48 -24.21 -6.63
C GLY A 289 -3.22 -24.77 -5.23
N LEU A 290 -2.61 -23.97 -4.34
CA LEU A 290 -2.42 -24.31 -2.94
C LEU A 290 -2.67 -23.05 -2.11
N VAL A 291 -3.79 -23.04 -1.37
CA VAL A 291 -4.28 -21.88 -0.63
C VAL A 291 -4.64 -22.28 0.79
N PHE A 292 -4.09 -21.57 1.77
CA PHE A 292 -4.55 -21.64 3.16
C PHE A 292 -5.37 -20.41 3.49
N VAL A 293 -6.58 -20.61 4.02
CA VAL A 293 -7.49 -19.50 4.31
C VAL A 293 -8.22 -19.70 5.64
N VAL A 294 -8.42 -18.60 6.35
CA VAL A 294 -9.20 -18.50 7.59
C VAL A 294 -10.30 -17.44 7.38
N LYS A 295 -11.51 -17.72 7.86
CA LYS A 295 -12.71 -16.86 7.76
C LYS A 295 -12.62 -15.71 8.75
N THR A 296 -11.67 -14.80 8.55
CA THR A 296 -11.60 -13.56 9.31
C THR A 296 -12.46 -12.48 8.64
N ARG A 297 -12.84 -11.46 9.41
CA ARG A 297 -13.57 -10.30 8.87
C ARG A 297 -12.81 -9.64 7.71
N GLU A 298 -11.50 -9.45 7.88
CA GLU A 298 -10.59 -8.91 6.87
C GLU A 298 -10.64 -9.70 5.55
N VAL A 299 -10.59 -11.04 5.63
CA VAL A 299 -10.65 -11.90 4.43
C VAL A 299 -12.01 -11.83 3.75
N VAL A 300 -13.09 -11.83 4.52
CA VAL A 300 -14.45 -11.81 3.97
C VAL A 300 -14.76 -10.48 3.29
N GLU A 301 -14.52 -9.37 3.99
CA GLU A 301 -14.89 -8.03 3.53
C GLU A 301 -13.98 -7.51 2.41
N ASN A 302 -12.66 -7.76 2.50
CA ASN A 302 -11.69 -7.15 1.58
C ASN A 302 -11.31 -8.05 0.40
N LEU A 303 -11.62 -9.34 0.43
CA LEU A 303 -11.17 -10.28 -0.61
C LEU A 303 -12.27 -11.23 -1.09
N LEU A 304 -12.76 -12.11 -0.22
CA LEU A 304 -13.57 -13.25 -0.62
C LEU A 304 -14.92 -12.83 -1.22
N LYS A 305 -15.57 -11.80 -0.67
CA LYS A 305 -16.78 -11.20 -1.24
C LYS A 305 -16.57 -10.80 -2.69
N TRP A 306 -15.53 -10.04 -2.98
CA TRP A 306 -15.23 -9.52 -4.32
C TRP A 306 -14.78 -10.63 -5.26
N TYR A 307 -14.06 -11.63 -4.76
CA TYR A 307 -13.66 -12.80 -5.53
C TYR A 307 -14.86 -13.64 -5.96
N VAL A 308 -15.86 -13.82 -5.09
CA VAL A 308 -17.13 -14.48 -5.41
C VAL A 308 -17.95 -13.66 -6.41
N LEU A 309 -18.11 -12.36 -6.19
CA LEU A 309 -18.86 -11.50 -7.11
C LEU A 309 -18.22 -11.49 -8.51
N CYS A 310 -16.89 -11.42 -8.59
CA CYS A 310 -16.17 -11.49 -9.86
C CYS A 310 -16.34 -12.85 -10.57
N ALA A 311 -16.39 -13.95 -9.80
CA ALA A 311 -16.64 -15.28 -10.35
C ALA A 311 -18.05 -15.43 -10.95
N LEU A 312 -19.05 -14.84 -10.28
CA LEU A 312 -20.44 -14.82 -10.73
C LEU A 312 -20.62 -13.88 -11.92
N GLU A 313 -19.90 -12.77 -11.99
CA GLU A 313 -20.02 -11.77 -13.04
C GLU A 313 -19.35 -12.21 -14.34
N LYS A 314 -20.12 -12.25 -15.43
CA LYS A 314 -19.67 -12.83 -16.70
C LYS A 314 -18.44 -12.13 -17.25
N GLU A 315 -18.34 -10.81 -17.08
CA GLU A 315 -17.25 -10.01 -17.66
C GLU A 315 -16.08 -9.78 -16.70
N CYS A 316 -16.17 -10.21 -15.44
CA CYS A 316 -15.11 -9.95 -14.46
C CYS A 316 -14.03 -11.04 -14.46
N MET A 317 -14.34 -12.27 -14.06
CA MET A 317 -13.30 -13.30 -13.83
C MET A 317 -12.76 -13.99 -15.09
N ALA A 318 -13.51 -13.98 -16.19
CA ALA A 318 -13.07 -14.55 -17.46
C ALA A 318 -13.64 -13.75 -18.65
N PRO A 319 -13.23 -12.48 -18.84
CA PRO A 319 -13.66 -11.64 -19.95
C PRO A 319 -13.22 -12.22 -21.29
N LEU A 320 -14.09 -12.17 -22.29
CA LEU A 320 -13.79 -12.65 -23.65
C LEU A 320 -13.37 -11.49 -24.56
N PRO A 321 -12.38 -11.69 -25.47
CA PRO A 321 -11.55 -12.89 -25.64
C PRO A 321 -10.35 -12.92 -24.67
N PHE A 322 -10.03 -14.09 -24.10
CA PHE A 322 -8.80 -14.28 -23.32
C PHE A 322 -8.06 -15.57 -23.71
N THR A 323 -6.74 -15.58 -23.50
CA THR A 323 -5.88 -16.76 -23.73
C THR A 323 -5.15 -17.14 -22.45
N ALA A 324 -4.90 -18.45 -22.25
CA ALA A 324 -4.12 -18.93 -21.11
C ALA A 324 -2.59 -18.85 -21.36
N GLN A 325 -2.17 -18.62 -22.60
CA GLN A 325 -0.75 -18.55 -22.97
C GLN A 325 -0.31 -17.09 -23.04
N CYS A 326 0.55 -16.69 -22.11
CA CYS A 326 1.08 -15.34 -22.04
C CYS A 326 2.17 -15.07 -23.07
N GLN A 327 1.99 -13.99 -23.83
CA GLN A 327 2.96 -13.44 -24.78
C GLN A 327 3.67 -12.27 -24.13
N PHE A 328 4.83 -12.56 -23.52
CA PHE A 328 5.65 -11.53 -22.88
C PHE A 328 6.57 -10.85 -23.90
N ASP A 329 6.63 -9.53 -23.87
CA ASP A 329 7.54 -8.75 -24.69
C ASP A 329 8.97 -8.84 -24.13
N GLY A 330 9.79 -9.68 -24.76
CA GLY A 330 11.18 -9.90 -24.36
C GLY A 330 11.31 -10.49 -22.95
N ASN A 331 11.96 -9.73 -22.05
CA ASN A 331 12.18 -10.15 -20.66
C ASN A 331 11.20 -9.50 -19.66
N ASP A 332 10.25 -8.67 -20.12
CA ASP A 332 9.28 -8.03 -19.22
C ASP A 332 8.14 -8.99 -18.87
N ARG A 333 8.09 -9.37 -17.59
CA ARG A 333 7.05 -10.24 -17.04
C ARG A 333 6.07 -9.53 -16.11
N TYR A 334 6.15 -8.20 -15.99
CA TYR A 334 5.41 -7.47 -14.95
C TYR A 334 4.72 -6.19 -15.46
N LYS A 335 5.33 -5.44 -16.38
CA LYS A 335 4.86 -4.07 -16.70
C LYS A 335 3.95 -4.01 -17.93
N ALA A 336 4.18 -4.87 -18.92
CA ALA A 336 3.34 -5.02 -20.11
C ALA A 336 2.26 -6.08 -19.90
N PHE A 337 1.06 -5.82 -20.41
CA PHE A 337 0.00 -6.83 -20.46
C PHE A 337 0.36 -7.87 -21.53
N ALA A 338 0.45 -9.14 -21.13
CA ALA A 338 0.98 -10.22 -21.94
C ALA A 338 -0.09 -10.93 -22.79
N ASN A 339 -1.21 -10.24 -23.11
CA ASN A 339 -2.32 -10.76 -23.90
C ASN A 339 -2.90 -12.10 -23.40
N CYS A 340 -2.82 -12.33 -22.09
CA CYS A 340 -3.33 -13.52 -21.43
C CYS A 340 -4.07 -13.16 -20.15
N HIS A 341 -4.84 -14.12 -19.62
CA HIS A 341 -5.54 -13.95 -18.37
C HIS A 341 -5.46 -15.19 -17.48
N SER A 342 -4.91 -15.02 -16.29
CA SER A 342 -4.98 -16.00 -15.20
C SER A 342 -6.25 -15.78 -14.38
N ALA A 343 -7.36 -16.40 -14.80
CA ALA A 343 -8.67 -16.21 -14.18
C ALA A 343 -8.69 -16.51 -12.66
N ASP A 344 -7.93 -17.49 -12.18
CA ASP A 344 -7.92 -17.89 -10.77
C ASP A 344 -6.98 -17.07 -9.87
N GLU A 345 -6.17 -16.16 -10.42
CA GLU A 345 -5.10 -15.45 -9.68
C GLU A 345 -5.41 -13.96 -9.39
N VAL A 346 -6.57 -13.45 -9.86
CA VAL A 346 -7.03 -12.04 -9.74
C VAL A 346 -6.98 -11.49 -8.31
N ALA A 347 -7.17 -12.34 -7.31
CA ALA A 347 -7.12 -12.03 -5.88
C ALA A 347 -5.81 -11.35 -5.41
N SER A 348 -4.70 -11.56 -6.12
CA SER A 348 -3.40 -11.00 -5.75
C SER A 348 -3.30 -9.48 -5.97
N ALA A 349 -4.23 -8.87 -6.74
CA ALA A 349 -4.14 -7.50 -7.24
C ALA A 349 -4.42 -6.37 -6.23
N MET A 350 -4.73 -6.70 -4.97
CA MET A 350 -5.44 -5.83 -4.04
C MET A 350 -4.57 -5.31 -2.86
N ALA A 351 -3.26 -5.12 -3.04
CA ALA A 351 -2.36 -4.61 -1.98
C ALA A 351 -1.22 -3.71 -2.50
N TYR A 352 -0.94 -2.56 -1.84
CA TYR A 352 0.36 -1.88 -1.50
C TYR A 352 0.21 -0.35 -1.32
N ASP A 353 1.22 0.44 -0.87
CA ASP A 353 1.04 1.63 0.03
C ASP A 353 1.67 3.01 -0.38
N HIS A 354 1.54 4.01 0.52
CA HIS A 354 1.42 5.48 0.34
C HIS A 354 2.68 6.37 0.58
N VAL A 355 3.20 7.09 -0.43
CA VAL A 355 4.36 8.01 -0.31
C VAL A 355 3.99 9.50 -0.19
N TRP A 356 2.75 9.88 -0.53
CA TRP A 356 2.24 11.25 -0.40
C TRP A 356 2.17 11.76 1.04
N ILE A 357 2.27 10.89 2.03
CA ILE A 357 2.26 11.27 3.45
C ILE A 357 3.46 12.14 3.84
N ILE A 358 4.58 12.05 3.10
CA ILE A 358 5.84 12.72 3.45
C ILE A 358 5.73 14.27 3.39
N PRO A 359 5.29 14.90 2.29
CA PRO A 359 5.04 16.35 2.27
C PRO A 359 3.95 16.79 3.25
N VAL A 360 2.94 15.94 3.51
CA VAL A 360 1.89 16.22 4.50
C VAL A 360 2.50 16.31 5.90
N LEU A 361 3.36 15.37 6.27
CA LEU A 361 4.04 15.39 7.57
C LEU A 361 4.94 16.63 7.70
N SER A 362 5.68 17.00 6.65
CA SER A 362 6.48 18.25 6.63
C SER A 362 5.64 19.46 7.04
N SER A 363 4.53 19.71 6.33
CA SER A 363 3.70 20.90 6.56
C SER A 363 2.91 20.85 7.86
N VAL A 364 2.44 19.68 8.29
CA VAL A 364 1.77 19.52 9.58
C VAL A 364 2.71 19.85 10.74
N PHE A 365 3.95 19.35 10.72
CA PHE A 365 4.92 19.65 11.77
C PHE A 365 5.37 21.11 11.75
N ALA A 366 5.53 21.74 10.58
CA ALA A 366 5.85 23.16 10.47
C ALA A 366 4.74 24.05 11.06
N ILE A 367 3.50 23.84 10.61
CA ILE A 367 2.34 24.60 11.10
C ILE A 367 2.15 24.38 12.59
N ALA A 368 2.29 23.14 13.08
CA ALA A 368 2.24 22.85 14.51
C ALA A 368 3.33 23.61 15.28
N ALA A 369 4.54 23.75 14.74
CA ALA A 369 5.59 24.54 15.38
C ALA A 369 5.22 26.01 15.50
N PHE A 370 4.71 26.63 14.41
CA PHE A 370 4.34 28.05 14.40
C PHE A 370 3.29 28.36 15.46
N PHE A 371 2.20 27.58 15.50
CA PHE A 371 1.10 27.81 16.43
C PHE A 371 1.41 27.36 17.86
N ALA A 372 2.19 26.29 18.06
CA ALA A 372 2.58 25.85 19.39
C ALA A 372 3.56 26.82 20.06
N GLY A 373 4.56 27.31 19.32
CA GLY A 373 5.49 28.33 19.81
C GLY A 373 4.74 29.58 20.26
N TYR A 374 3.98 30.17 19.35
CA TYR A 374 3.15 31.35 19.61
C TYR A 374 2.18 31.15 20.78
N GLY A 375 1.44 30.04 20.79
CA GLY A 375 0.42 29.78 21.80
C GLY A 375 1.00 29.61 23.21
N ILE A 376 2.18 28.98 23.33
CA ILE A 376 2.88 28.83 24.61
C ILE A 376 3.47 30.18 25.04
N GLY A 377 4.13 30.92 24.14
CA GLY A 377 4.72 32.22 24.42
C GLY A 377 3.68 33.26 24.87
N VAL A 378 2.51 33.30 24.24
CA VAL A 378 1.39 34.17 24.68
C VAL A 378 0.83 33.71 26.03
N ALA A 379 0.71 32.39 26.26
CA ALA A 379 0.21 31.87 27.53
C ALA A 379 1.14 32.17 28.72
N ASN A 380 2.46 32.18 28.48
CA ASN A 380 3.48 32.55 29.46
C ASN A 380 3.66 34.06 29.61
N ASN A 381 2.97 34.86 28.78
CA ASN A 381 3.15 36.30 28.69
C ASN A 381 4.59 36.67 28.31
N ASP A 382 5.22 35.86 27.46
CA ASP A 382 6.54 36.10 26.86
C ASP A 382 6.41 36.79 25.48
N GLU A 383 5.28 36.61 24.79
CA GLU A 383 5.01 37.18 23.45
C GLU A 383 3.83 38.18 23.42
N TYR A 384 3.72 38.94 22.31
CA TYR A 384 2.64 39.91 22.10
C TYR A 384 1.32 39.20 21.69
N PRO A 385 0.19 39.43 22.41
CA PRO A 385 -1.04 38.66 22.17
C PRO A 385 -1.76 38.87 20.84
N LEU A 386 -1.40 39.89 20.04
CA LEU A 386 -2.05 40.14 18.76
C LEU A 386 -1.39 39.32 17.64
N LEU A 387 -0.08 39.51 17.44
CA LEU A 387 0.77 38.73 16.54
C LEU A 387 2.24 39.09 16.81
N SER A 388 3.08 38.08 17.00
CA SER A 388 4.55 38.17 17.17
C SER A 388 5.26 37.53 15.97
N TYR A 389 6.59 37.59 15.93
CA TYR A 389 7.34 36.87 14.90
C TYR A 389 7.17 35.36 15.10
N ILE A 390 7.19 34.58 14.01
CA ILE A 390 7.21 33.12 14.14
C ILE A 390 8.48 32.69 14.90
N SER A 391 9.61 33.37 14.66
CA SER A 391 10.89 33.11 15.33
C SER A 391 10.87 33.38 16.84
N ASP A 392 9.97 34.22 17.34
CA ASP A 392 9.86 34.53 18.78
C ASP A 392 9.49 33.26 19.58
N GLY A 393 8.68 32.36 18.99
CA GLY A 393 8.35 31.05 19.59
C GLY A 393 9.57 30.12 19.74
N GLY A 394 10.68 30.43 19.07
CA GLY A 394 11.97 29.76 19.18
C GLY A 394 12.93 30.39 20.20
N ALA A 395 12.57 31.49 20.87
CA ALA A 395 13.52 32.29 21.65
C ALA A 395 13.71 31.80 23.10
N ILE A 396 12.65 31.42 23.80
CA ILE A 396 12.66 31.20 25.25
C ILE A 396 12.09 29.81 25.61
N PRO A 397 12.70 29.04 26.52
CA PRO A 397 12.09 27.79 27.02
C PRO A 397 10.89 28.04 27.95
N PRO A 398 9.82 27.21 27.92
CA PRO A 398 9.74 25.92 27.22
C PRO A 398 9.28 25.96 25.75
N GLU A 399 8.73 27.08 25.27
CA GLU A 399 8.21 27.22 23.90
C GLU A 399 9.26 26.93 22.84
N SER A 400 10.50 27.41 23.03
CA SER A 400 11.60 27.16 22.11
C SER A 400 11.95 25.68 21.95
N CYS A 401 11.79 24.88 23.00
CA CYS A 401 12.04 23.43 22.94
C CYS A 401 10.99 22.72 22.10
N VAL A 402 9.72 23.12 22.23
CA VAL A 402 8.60 22.55 21.46
C VAL A 402 8.68 22.99 20.00
N PHE A 403 8.90 24.29 19.78
CA PHE A 403 9.12 24.89 18.47
C PHE A 403 10.29 24.22 17.73
N GLY A 404 11.44 24.11 18.39
CA GLY A 404 12.64 23.49 17.84
C GLY A 404 12.45 22.01 17.49
N GLN A 405 11.81 21.23 18.37
CA GLN A 405 11.53 19.82 18.11
C GLN A 405 10.64 19.64 16.87
N LEU A 406 9.56 20.41 16.76
CA LEU A 406 8.61 20.31 15.65
C LEU A 406 9.22 20.79 14.33
N LEU A 407 9.96 21.91 14.32
CA LEU A 407 10.64 22.39 13.13
C LEU A 407 11.77 21.48 12.66
N ASN A 408 12.52 20.83 13.55
CA ASN A 408 13.54 19.86 13.14
C ASN A 408 12.92 18.61 12.50
N ILE A 409 11.77 18.13 13.00
CA ILE A 409 11.02 17.03 12.36
C ILE A 409 10.51 17.47 10.98
N SER A 410 9.97 18.69 10.86
CA SER A 410 9.57 19.25 9.57
C SER A 410 10.76 19.35 8.61
N ALA A 411 11.91 19.87 9.04
CA ALA A 411 13.11 19.99 8.23
C ALA A 411 13.58 18.64 7.65
N MET A 412 13.48 17.56 8.44
CA MET A 412 13.79 16.21 7.97
C MET A 412 12.83 15.78 6.84
N PHE A 413 11.51 15.91 7.04
CA PHE A 413 10.53 15.55 6.01
C PHE A 413 10.58 16.46 4.79
N MET A 414 10.95 17.73 4.96
CA MET A 414 11.20 18.69 3.89
C MET A 414 12.35 18.20 3.00
N ALA A 415 13.49 17.82 3.59
CA ALA A 415 14.63 17.30 2.85
C ALA A 415 14.27 16.04 2.04
N ILE A 416 13.50 15.12 2.64
CA ILE A 416 13.02 13.93 1.94
C ILE A 416 12.06 14.30 0.81
N THR A 417 11.13 15.23 1.04
CA THR A 417 10.18 15.73 0.02
C THR A 417 10.91 16.31 -1.19
N ILE A 418 11.92 17.15 -0.96
CA ILE A 418 12.75 17.76 -2.01
C ILE A 418 13.49 16.69 -2.82
N TYR A 419 14.10 15.73 -2.14
CA TYR A 419 14.79 14.64 -2.82
C TYR A 419 13.83 13.80 -3.67
N LEU A 420 12.66 13.46 -3.12
CA LEU A 420 11.63 12.71 -3.85
C LEU A 420 11.13 13.50 -5.05
N ARG A 421 10.99 14.82 -4.92
CA ARG A 421 10.57 15.70 -6.01
C ARG A 421 11.59 15.69 -7.17
N HIS A 422 12.88 15.83 -6.87
CA HIS A 422 13.95 15.70 -7.87
C HIS A 422 13.92 14.32 -8.56
N ARG A 423 13.86 13.24 -7.76
CA ARG A 423 13.81 11.87 -8.31
C ARG A 423 12.56 11.62 -9.16
N GLN A 424 11.43 12.24 -8.79
CA GLN A 424 10.19 12.21 -9.55
C GLN A 424 10.37 12.85 -10.95
N PHE A 425 11.01 14.02 -11.06
CA PHE A 425 11.31 14.63 -12.37
C PHE A 425 12.23 13.75 -13.22
N VAL A 426 13.31 13.22 -12.63
CA VAL A 426 14.24 12.33 -13.35
C VAL A 426 13.52 11.08 -13.85
N GLU A 427 12.78 10.37 -13.00
CA GLU A 427 12.08 9.16 -13.41
C GLU A 427 11.02 9.43 -14.49
N PHE A 428 10.23 10.49 -14.31
CA PHE A 428 9.16 10.79 -15.24
C PHE A 428 9.68 11.28 -16.60
N TYR A 429 10.61 12.24 -16.64
CA TYR A 429 11.04 12.84 -17.90
C TYR A 429 12.20 12.11 -18.57
N VAL A 430 13.24 11.70 -17.83
CA VAL A 430 14.41 11.00 -18.39
C VAL A 430 14.06 9.54 -18.69
N HIS A 431 13.51 8.81 -17.71
CA HIS A 431 13.34 7.35 -17.86
C HIS A 431 12.05 6.94 -18.59
N ARG A 432 10.90 7.58 -18.31
CA ARG A 432 9.62 7.21 -18.93
C ARG A 432 9.30 7.91 -20.25
N ASN A 433 9.63 9.21 -20.35
CA ASN A 433 9.31 10.03 -21.52
C ASN A 433 10.51 10.32 -22.44
N HIS A 434 11.71 9.80 -22.11
CA HIS A 434 12.93 9.91 -22.92
C HIS A 434 13.34 11.37 -23.28
N LEU A 435 12.98 12.35 -22.46
CA LEU A 435 13.39 13.76 -22.60
C LEU A 435 14.79 13.98 -21.99
N ASN A 436 15.82 13.48 -22.68
CA ASN A 436 17.20 13.65 -22.25
C ASN A 436 17.75 15.02 -22.70
N SER A 437 17.59 16.04 -21.86
CA SER A 437 18.23 17.35 -22.05
C SER A 437 19.01 17.74 -20.80
N THR A 438 20.27 18.11 -21.01
CA THR A 438 21.21 18.49 -19.95
C THR A 438 20.78 19.79 -19.25
N PHE A 439 20.10 20.70 -19.96
CA PHE A 439 19.74 21.99 -19.41
C PHE A 439 18.74 21.90 -18.26
N TRP A 440 17.57 21.28 -18.49
CA TRP A 440 16.54 21.19 -17.44
C TRP A 440 16.93 20.20 -16.34
N SER A 441 17.65 19.13 -16.68
CA SER A 441 18.11 18.14 -15.69
C SER A 441 19.14 18.74 -14.72
N ASN A 442 20.06 19.59 -15.20
CA ASN A 442 21.00 20.31 -14.33
C ASN A 442 20.29 21.35 -13.47
N TYR A 443 19.27 22.02 -14.04
CA TYR A 443 18.44 22.98 -13.31
C TYR A 443 17.68 22.30 -12.15
N ASP A 444 17.01 21.17 -12.40
CA ASP A 444 16.29 20.42 -11.36
C ASP A 444 17.24 19.88 -10.27
N PHE A 445 18.44 19.41 -10.66
CA PHE A 445 19.48 19.04 -9.70
C PHE A 445 19.96 20.22 -8.84
N ALA A 446 20.14 21.41 -9.43
CA ALA A 446 20.48 22.62 -8.68
C ALA A 446 19.35 23.04 -7.71
N MET A 447 18.08 22.88 -8.12
CA MET A 447 16.93 23.11 -7.24
C MET A 447 16.89 22.12 -6.08
N MET A 448 17.26 20.86 -6.27
CA MET A 448 17.41 19.90 -5.17
C MET A 448 18.43 20.36 -4.14
N PHE A 449 19.60 20.84 -4.60
CA PHE A 449 20.66 21.33 -3.69
C PHE A 449 20.22 22.59 -2.92
N LEU A 450 19.56 23.54 -3.61
CA LEU A 450 18.92 24.68 -2.96
C LEU A 450 17.88 24.23 -1.91
N GLY A 451 17.10 23.20 -2.23
CA GLY A 451 16.20 22.54 -1.30
C GLY A 451 16.88 22.06 -0.02
N PHE A 452 18.04 21.41 -0.11
CA PHE A 452 18.76 20.98 1.09
C PHE A 452 19.30 22.15 1.92
N ILE A 453 19.66 23.27 1.29
CA ILE A 453 20.01 24.51 2.00
C ILE A 453 18.79 25.05 2.77
N ILE A 454 17.59 24.99 2.19
CA ILE A 454 16.35 25.40 2.87
C ILE A 454 16.09 24.53 4.10
N ALA A 455 16.18 23.19 3.97
CA ALA A 455 15.98 22.28 5.09
C ALA A 455 17.00 22.53 6.22
N LEU A 456 18.26 22.83 5.86
CA LEU A 456 19.27 23.26 6.82
C LEU A 456 18.89 24.59 7.48
N GLY A 457 18.41 25.56 6.70
CA GLY A 457 17.92 26.85 7.20
C GLY A 457 16.80 26.70 8.24
N ILE A 458 15.81 25.84 7.96
CA ILE A 458 14.72 25.52 8.90
C ILE A 458 15.28 24.93 10.20
N SER A 459 16.23 23.99 10.11
CA SER A 459 16.89 23.42 11.29
C SER A 459 17.75 24.44 12.04
N MET A 460 18.38 25.39 11.36
CA MET A 460 19.13 26.48 12.01
C MET A 460 18.20 27.40 12.82
N VAL A 461 17.08 27.83 12.24
CA VAL A 461 16.05 28.62 12.94
C VAL A 461 15.49 27.87 14.15
N ALA A 462 15.34 26.54 14.04
CA ALA A 462 14.83 25.68 15.11
C ALA A 462 15.77 25.56 16.33
N ASN A 463 17.09 25.72 16.15
CA ASN A 463 18.09 25.42 17.18
C ASN A 463 18.92 26.62 17.62
N PHE A 464 19.15 27.59 16.74
CA PHE A 464 19.88 28.82 17.06
C PHE A 464 18.87 29.90 17.38
N GLN A 465 18.65 30.16 18.68
CA GLN A 465 17.70 31.19 19.11
C GLN A 465 18.17 32.58 18.69
N GLU A 466 17.25 33.43 18.26
CA GLU A 466 17.52 34.82 17.85
C GLU A 466 18.20 35.61 18.98
N GLY A 467 17.78 35.40 20.24
CA GLY A 467 18.36 36.09 21.40
C GLY A 467 19.77 35.63 21.78
N ALA A 468 20.14 34.38 21.47
CA ALA A 468 21.41 33.79 21.90
C ALA A 468 22.49 33.88 20.81
N ILE A 469 22.15 33.49 19.57
CA ILE A 469 23.07 33.47 18.43
C ILE A 469 22.37 34.10 17.21
N PRO A 470 22.14 35.43 17.21
CA PRO A 470 21.32 36.13 16.21
C PRO A 470 21.87 35.99 14.79
N ILE A 471 23.19 35.98 14.62
CA ILE A 471 23.81 35.85 13.28
C ILE A 471 23.48 34.50 12.65
N ALA A 472 23.59 33.40 13.42
CA ALA A 472 23.28 32.07 12.92
C ALA A 472 21.77 31.94 12.65
N HIS A 473 20.94 32.50 13.53
CA HIS A 473 19.49 32.54 13.34
C HIS A 473 19.12 33.26 12.02
N MET A 474 19.68 34.46 11.78
CA MET A 474 19.42 35.24 10.58
C MET A 474 19.89 34.55 9.31
N ILE A 475 21.05 33.90 9.32
CA ILE A 475 21.52 33.09 8.19
C ILE A 475 20.52 31.95 7.89
N GLY A 476 20.04 31.28 8.95
CA GLY A 476 19.02 30.23 8.83
C GLY A 476 17.69 30.75 8.26
N ALA A 477 17.21 31.89 8.77
CA ALA A 477 15.95 32.50 8.35
C ALA A 477 16.00 32.95 6.88
N LEU A 478 17.08 33.60 6.45
CA LEU A 478 17.27 34.00 5.05
C LEU A 478 17.33 32.77 4.13
N ALA A 479 18.05 31.71 4.55
CA ALA A 479 18.12 30.45 3.81
C ALA A 479 16.75 29.76 3.69
N ALA A 480 15.96 29.75 4.77
CA ALA A 480 14.63 29.14 4.78
C ALA A 480 13.64 29.93 3.89
N PHE A 481 13.49 31.24 4.09
CA PHE A 481 12.45 32.02 3.41
C PHE A 481 12.83 32.44 1.99
N ILE A 482 14.01 33.04 1.77
CA ILE A 482 14.44 33.45 0.42
C ILE A 482 14.70 32.22 -0.44
N GLY A 483 15.36 31.21 0.14
CA GLY A 483 15.60 29.93 -0.54
C GLY A 483 14.29 29.29 -0.98
N ALA A 484 13.29 29.18 -0.10
CA ALA A 484 12.00 28.59 -0.44
C ALA A 484 11.27 29.35 -1.55
N VAL A 485 11.33 30.69 -1.55
CA VAL A 485 10.74 31.49 -2.63
C VAL A 485 11.41 31.18 -3.98
N ILE A 486 12.74 31.13 -4.03
CA ILE A 486 13.47 30.80 -5.25
C ILE A 486 13.16 29.36 -5.70
N TYR A 487 13.18 28.40 -4.79
CA TYR A 487 12.89 26.99 -5.08
C TYR A 487 11.48 26.81 -5.66
N CYS A 488 10.46 27.41 -5.05
CA CYS A 488 9.07 27.28 -5.48
C CYS A 488 8.83 27.92 -6.86
N TRP A 489 9.44 29.08 -7.15
CA TRP A 489 9.42 29.65 -8.50
C TRP A 489 10.09 28.73 -9.53
N GLY A 490 11.20 28.10 -9.18
CA GLY A 490 11.86 27.12 -10.04
C GLY A 490 11.01 25.88 -10.32
N GLN A 491 10.32 25.36 -9.30
CA GLN A 491 9.38 24.25 -9.45
C GLN A 491 8.17 24.62 -10.32
N ILE A 492 7.65 25.84 -10.20
CA ILE A 492 6.60 26.39 -11.07
C ILE A 492 7.11 26.43 -12.52
N ALA A 493 8.30 27.01 -12.75
CA ALA A 493 8.87 27.14 -14.09
C ALA A 493 9.01 25.77 -14.78
N LEU A 494 9.57 24.77 -14.09
CA LEU A 494 9.68 23.40 -14.60
C LEU A 494 8.30 22.80 -14.93
N SER A 495 7.28 23.07 -14.11
CA SER A 495 5.92 22.54 -14.31
C SER A 495 5.22 23.11 -15.56
N TYR A 496 5.62 24.30 -16.04
CA TYR A 496 5.10 24.89 -17.29
C TYR A 496 5.94 24.53 -18.52
N ILE A 497 7.26 24.50 -18.37
CA ILE A 497 8.22 24.27 -19.47
C ILE A 497 8.19 22.80 -19.91
N LEU A 498 8.18 21.85 -18.98
CA LEU A 498 8.34 20.44 -19.31
C LEU A 498 7.03 19.79 -19.80
N LYS A 499 7.17 18.93 -20.82
CA LYS A 499 6.08 18.21 -21.50
C LYS A 499 6.43 16.72 -21.61
N PRO A 500 5.48 15.80 -21.38
CA PRO A 500 4.10 16.03 -20.93
C PRO A 500 4.06 16.59 -19.50
N ARG A 501 3.01 17.33 -19.15
CA ARG A 501 2.91 17.94 -17.81
C ARG A 501 2.57 16.87 -16.77
N MET A 502 3.31 16.83 -15.66
CA MET A 502 2.99 15.95 -14.53
C MET A 502 1.77 16.44 -13.74
N THR A 503 1.53 17.76 -13.73
CA THR A 503 0.45 18.39 -13.00
C THR A 503 -0.61 18.99 -13.91
N PRO A 504 -1.89 18.99 -13.48
CA PRO A 504 -2.92 19.73 -14.19
C PRO A 504 -2.66 21.24 -14.10
N LEU A 505 -3.10 21.97 -15.12
CA LEU A 505 -2.86 23.41 -15.23
C LEU A 505 -3.47 24.22 -14.09
N TRP A 506 -4.66 23.86 -13.61
CA TRP A 506 -5.32 24.58 -12.51
C TRP A 506 -4.45 24.62 -11.25
N LEU A 507 -3.75 23.51 -10.93
CA LEU A 507 -2.87 23.44 -9.76
C LEU A 507 -1.61 24.28 -9.96
N ASN A 508 -1.08 24.32 -11.19
CA ASN A 508 0.06 25.19 -11.51
C ASN A 508 -0.34 26.68 -11.48
N HIS A 509 -1.56 27.04 -11.88
CA HIS A 509 -2.06 28.42 -11.77
C HIS A 509 -2.29 28.81 -10.31
N LEU A 510 -2.85 27.90 -9.51
CA LEU A 510 -3.01 28.09 -8.07
C LEU A 510 -1.64 28.31 -7.39
N ARG A 511 -0.64 27.49 -7.73
CA ARG A 511 0.74 27.66 -7.25
C ARG A 511 1.33 29.02 -7.61
N VAL A 512 1.12 29.51 -8.83
CA VAL A 512 1.56 30.86 -9.23
C VAL A 512 0.88 31.93 -8.38
N LEU A 513 -0.44 31.85 -8.19
CA LEU A 513 -1.18 32.82 -7.39
C LEU A 513 -0.69 32.87 -5.94
N ILE A 514 -0.64 31.70 -5.27
CA ILE A 514 -0.15 31.56 -3.90
C ILE A 514 1.25 32.13 -3.77
N HIS A 515 2.12 31.81 -4.73
CA HIS A 515 3.52 32.16 -4.64
C HIS A 515 3.83 33.62 -4.99
N LEU A 516 3.00 34.27 -5.81
CA LEU A 516 3.03 35.72 -5.99
C LEU A 516 2.73 36.45 -4.68
N VAL A 517 1.72 35.99 -3.93
CA VAL A 517 1.37 36.56 -2.62
C VAL A 517 2.50 36.31 -1.61
N ALA A 518 3.05 35.09 -1.56
CA ALA A 518 4.18 34.78 -0.68
C ALA A 518 5.42 35.63 -0.99
N THR A 519 5.72 35.88 -2.28
CA THR A 519 6.83 36.74 -2.70
C THR A 519 6.60 38.20 -2.28
N GLY A 520 5.37 38.70 -2.45
CA GLY A 520 4.99 40.04 -1.98
C GLY A 520 5.13 40.18 -0.46
N ALA A 521 4.70 39.16 0.29
CA ALA A 521 4.86 39.10 1.74
C ALA A 521 6.34 39.06 2.16
N LEU A 522 7.19 38.29 1.48
CA LEU A 522 8.64 38.30 1.70
C LEU A 522 9.24 39.70 1.50
N ILE A 523 8.91 40.36 0.38
CA ILE A 523 9.42 41.71 0.09
C ILE A 523 8.96 42.69 1.16
N LEU A 524 7.68 42.64 1.54
CA LEU A 524 7.14 43.49 2.59
C LEU A 524 7.83 43.26 3.93
N ASN A 525 8.03 41.99 4.31
CA ASN A 525 8.76 41.62 5.53
C ASN A 525 10.20 42.17 5.53
N LEU A 526 10.96 41.94 4.46
CA LEU A 526 12.35 42.43 4.32
C LEU A 526 12.43 43.96 4.34
N VAL A 527 11.54 44.64 3.62
CA VAL A 527 11.49 46.12 3.61
C VAL A 527 11.18 46.65 5.00
N CYS A 528 10.21 46.07 5.70
CA CYS A 528 9.86 46.52 7.04
C CYS A 528 10.93 46.20 8.08
N GLU A 529 11.68 45.10 7.92
CA GLU A 529 12.77 44.74 8.83
C GLU A 529 13.99 45.66 8.64
N PHE A 530 14.42 45.90 7.40
CA PHE A 530 15.65 46.64 7.10
C PHE A 530 15.44 48.16 6.96
N ALA A 531 14.40 48.60 6.25
CA ALA A 531 14.19 50.02 5.94
C ALA A 531 13.31 50.73 7.00
N LYS A 532 12.42 49.97 7.64
CA LYS A 532 11.47 50.43 8.68
C LYS A 532 10.63 51.64 8.21
N PRO A 533 9.95 51.55 7.06
CA PRO A 533 9.33 52.70 6.39
C PRO A 533 8.16 53.32 7.16
N PHE A 534 7.57 52.58 8.11
CA PHE A 534 6.44 53.05 8.92
C PHE A 534 6.88 53.71 10.24
N VAL A 535 8.18 53.90 10.45
CA VAL A 535 8.73 54.57 11.64
C VAL A 535 9.03 56.02 11.27
N ASN A 536 8.23 56.94 11.79
CA ASN A 536 8.41 58.37 11.54
C ASN A 536 9.68 58.89 12.24
N GLU A 537 10.42 59.75 11.56
CA GLU A 537 11.52 60.52 12.15
C GLU A 537 10.95 61.72 12.93
N THR A 538 11.40 61.89 14.17
CA THR A 538 11.11 63.08 14.99
C THR A 538 12.39 63.91 15.06
N ASP A 539 12.32 65.18 14.62
CA ASP A 539 13.46 66.11 14.60
C ASP A 539 14.71 65.61 13.83
N GLY A 540 14.49 64.82 12.77
CA GLY A 540 15.57 64.25 11.93
C GLY A 540 16.35 63.11 12.60
N VAL A 541 15.88 62.63 13.75
CA VAL A 541 16.48 61.50 14.48
C VAL A 541 15.46 60.37 14.55
N ARG A 542 15.88 59.18 14.12
CA ARG A 542 15.06 57.97 14.30
C ARG A 542 14.98 57.62 15.79
N PRO A 543 13.79 57.30 16.32
CA PRO A 543 13.64 56.88 17.70
C PRO A 543 14.52 55.65 18.00
N THR A 544 14.91 55.44 19.26
CA THR A 544 15.69 54.27 19.66
C THR A 544 14.75 53.06 19.86
N LYS A 545 15.05 51.93 19.20
CA LYS A 545 14.27 50.69 19.37
C LYS A 545 14.46 50.19 20.83
N PRO A 546 13.38 49.81 21.54
CA PRO A 546 13.53 49.24 22.88
C PRO A 546 14.41 47.98 22.84
N PRO A 547 15.24 47.74 23.88
CA PRO A 547 16.08 46.55 23.93
C PRO A 547 15.22 45.29 24.00
N PRO A 548 15.58 44.21 23.29
CA PRO A 548 14.83 42.96 23.33
C PRO A 548 14.90 42.33 24.72
N ASN A 549 13.78 41.83 25.23
CA ASN A 549 13.73 41.11 26.49
C ASN A 549 13.88 39.62 26.21
N LYS A 550 15.00 39.02 26.66
CA LYS A 550 15.36 37.61 26.37
C LYS A 550 15.32 37.25 24.88
N GLY A 551 15.60 38.22 24.00
CA GLY A 551 15.58 38.04 22.55
C GLY A 551 14.28 38.41 21.85
N ILE A 552 13.19 38.69 22.58
CA ILE A 552 11.88 39.03 22.01
C ILE A 552 11.62 40.54 22.11
N TYR A 553 11.11 41.15 21.04
CA TYR A 553 10.69 42.55 21.04
C TYR A 553 9.21 42.68 21.41
N LYS A 554 8.92 43.23 22.59
CA LYS A 554 7.56 43.68 22.93
C LYS A 554 7.41 45.15 22.62
N ILE A 555 6.52 45.46 21.68
CA ILE A 555 6.28 46.82 21.22
C ILE A 555 4.89 47.26 21.67
N ASP A 556 4.83 48.24 22.56
CA ASP A 556 3.58 48.83 23.02
C ASP A 556 2.84 49.56 21.89
N THR A 557 1.51 49.65 21.99
CA THR A 557 0.64 50.28 20.98
C THR A 557 1.00 51.73 20.67
N ASP A 558 1.59 52.42 21.64
CA ASP A 558 1.93 53.83 21.56
C ASP A 558 3.34 54.05 20.99
N SER A 559 4.07 52.96 20.70
CA SER A 559 5.43 53.01 20.15
C SER A 559 5.43 53.41 18.67
N PRO A 560 6.38 54.24 18.23
CA PRO A 560 6.55 54.57 16.80
C PRO A 560 6.91 53.35 15.94
N TYR A 561 7.30 52.23 16.56
CA TYR A 561 7.59 50.96 15.87
C TYR A 561 6.38 50.03 15.71
N TYR A 562 5.24 50.36 16.34
CA TYR A 562 4.10 49.43 16.45
C TYR A 562 3.56 49.00 15.08
N ILE A 563 3.25 49.96 14.21
CA ILE A 563 2.72 49.68 12.87
C ILE A 563 3.73 48.86 12.05
N ASN A 564 5.01 49.23 12.10
CA ASN A 564 6.05 48.51 11.38
C ASN A 564 6.12 47.04 11.84
N HIS A 565 6.09 46.80 13.15
CA HIS A 565 6.16 45.46 13.73
C HIS A 565 4.95 44.59 13.37
N ILE A 566 3.73 45.12 13.46
CA ILE A 566 2.52 44.37 13.05
C ILE A 566 2.56 44.04 11.55
N VAL A 567 3.02 44.96 10.70
CA VAL A 567 3.15 44.70 9.26
C VAL A 567 4.22 43.64 9.00
N THR A 568 5.40 43.72 9.63
CA THR A 568 6.47 42.73 9.45
C THR A 568 6.04 41.34 9.90
N THR A 569 5.45 41.22 11.09
CA THR A 569 4.99 39.92 11.65
C THR A 569 3.85 39.34 10.83
N SER A 570 2.86 40.15 10.43
CA SER A 570 1.78 39.70 9.54
C SER A 570 2.30 39.18 8.20
N ALA A 571 3.30 39.86 7.63
CA ALA A 571 3.95 39.44 6.40
C ALA A 571 4.75 38.13 6.58
N GLU A 572 5.41 37.93 7.72
CA GLU A 572 6.11 36.68 8.04
C GLU A 572 5.12 35.51 8.12
N TRP A 573 4.03 35.66 8.87
CA TRP A 573 2.99 34.64 9.02
C TRP A 573 2.33 34.29 7.69
N ALA A 574 1.96 35.29 6.90
CA ALA A 574 1.41 35.09 5.57
C ALA A 574 2.38 34.30 4.68
N MET A 575 3.66 34.71 4.64
CA MET A 575 4.68 34.02 3.87
C MET A 575 4.89 32.58 4.34
N GLY A 576 5.09 32.35 5.65
CA GLY A 576 5.35 31.03 6.21
C GLY A 576 4.23 30.03 5.91
N LEU A 577 2.97 30.44 6.10
CA LEU A 577 1.81 29.58 5.82
C LEU A 577 1.65 29.30 4.32
N LEU A 578 1.86 30.31 3.45
CA LEU A 578 1.74 30.13 2.00
C LEU A 578 2.83 29.21 1.44
N LEU A 579 4.05 29.27 1.98
CA LEU A 579 5.14 28.36 1.62
C LEU A 579 4.81 26.90 2.03
N GLU A 580 4.22 26.69 3.21
CA GLU A 580 3.78 25.35 3.62
C GLU A 580 2.62 24.82 2.78
N ILE A 581 1.65 25.66 2.39
CA ILE A 581 0.60 25.26 1.46
C ILE A 581 1.19 24.85 0.10
N PHE A 582 2.24 25.52 -0.36
CA PHE A 582 2.94 25.13 -1.58
C PHE A 582 3.59 23.74 -1.43
N VAL A 583 4.30 23.48 -0.34
CA VAL A 583 4.93 22.17 -0.08
C VAL A 583 3.88 21.06 0.04
N LEU A 584 2.79 21.32 0.76
CA LEU A 584 1.65 20.41 0.87
C LEU A 584 1.07 20.06 -0.50
N SER A 585 1.07 21.00 -1.45
CA SER A 585 0.59 20.75 -2.80
C SER A 585 1.39 19.66 -3.53
N PHE A 586 2.64 19.36 -3.15
CA PHE A 586 3.41 18.24 -3.70
C PHE A 586 2.84 16.87 -3.35
N ALA A 587 2.03 16.77 -2.29
CA ALA A 587 1.30 15.54 -1.97
C ALA A 587 0.43 15.09 -3.16
N TRP A 588 -0.09 16.05 -3.95
CA TRP A 588 -0.88 15.77 -5.14
C TRP A 588 -0.09 14.99 -6.21
N GLU A 589 1.16 15.36 -6.47
CA GLU A 589 1.98 14.59 -7.41
C GLU A 589 2.58 13.34 -6.77
N LEU A 590 3.01 13.42 -5.52
CA LEU A 590 3.64 12.29 -4.82
C LEU A 590 2.65 11.17 -4.46
N ARG A 591 1.33 11.39 -4.57
CA ARG A 591 0.33 10.31 -4.43
C ARG A 591 0.43 9.23 -5.51
N ILE A 592 1.09 9.55 -6.63
CA ILE A 592 1.24 8.67 -7.80
C ILE A 592 2.64 8.02 -7.81
N PHE A 593 3.58 8.46 -6.96
CA PHE A 593 4.98 8.04 -7.00
C PHE A 593 5.37 7.18 -5.80
N TYR A 594 6.22 6.17 -6.01
CA TYR A 594 6.82 5.37 -4.94
C TYR A 594 8.33 5.17 -5.14
N PHE A 595 9.06 5.02 -4.04
CA PHE A 595 10.53 4.89 -4.06
C PHE A 595 10.98 3.43 -4.25
N ARG A 596 12.01 3.22 -5.08
CA ARG A 596 12.67 1.91 -5.31
C ARG A 596 14.19 2.06 -5.29
N VAL A 597 14.89 1.18 -4.57
CA VAL A 597 16.37 1.15 -4.48
C VAL A 597 16.97 0.39 -5.69
N PRO A 598 18.12 0.80 -6.27
CA PRO A 598 18.69 0.18 -7.47
C PRO A 598 19.24 -1.24 -7.23
N LYS A 599 19.24 -2.07 -8.30
CA LYS A 599 19.68 -3.48 -8.29
C LYS A 599 21.00 -3.67 -9.06
N VAL A 600 21.90 -4.50 -8.53
CA VAL A 600 23.12 -5.00 -9.22
C VAL A 600 22.97 -6.50 -9.51
N TYR A 601 23.42 -6.94 -10.69
CA TYR A 601 23.21 -8.31 -11.19
C TYR A 601 24.49 -9.15 -11.23
N VAL A 602 24.37 -10.43 -10.85
CA VAL A 602 25.35 -11.49 -11.13
C VAL A 602 24.57 -12.78 -11.45
N LYS A 603 24.93 -13.48 -12.53
CA LYS A 603 24.26 -14.72 -13.02
C LYS A 603 24.96 -16.00 -12.50
N PRO A 604 24.21 -17.07 -12.17
CA PRO A 604 24.75 -18.43 -12.39
C PRO A 604 23.77 -19.51 -12.93
N LYS A 605 24.38 -20.66 -13.26
CA LYS A 605 24.02 -21.79 -14.16
C LYS A 605 22.91 -22.78 -13.70
N TYR A 606 22.36 -23.50 -14.68
CA TYR A 606 21.31 -24.54 -14.69
C TYR A 606 21.73 -25.95 -14.18
N ARG A 607 20.77 -26.75 -13.64
CA ARG A 607 20.68 -28.24 -13.79
C ARG A 607 19.29 -28.81 -13.39
N LYS A 608 18.84 -29.90 -14.05
CA LYS A 608 17.57 -30.66 -13.90
C LYS A 608 17.86 -32.11 -13.44
N ASN A 609 16.89 -32.78 -12.79
CA ASN A 609 16.60 -34.25 -12.83
C ASN A 609 15.21 -34.55 -12.20
N THR A 610 14.55 -35.65 -12.58
CA THR A 610 13.11 -36.00 -12.32
C THR A 610 12.93 -37.45 -11.81
N VAL A 611 11.94 -37.77 -10.95
CA VAL A 611 11.66 -39.15 -10.41
C VAL A 611 10.14 -39.51 -10.37
N ARG A 612 9.74 -40.81 -10.40
CA ARG A 612 8.34 -41.36 -10.36
C ARG A 612 8.03 -42.21 -9.10
N PHE A 613 6.75 -42.32 -8.70
CA PHE A 613 6.23 -43.15 -7.57
C PHE A 613 4.92 -43.92 -7.88
N ASP A 614 4.66 -45.01 -7.13
CA ASP A 614 3.57 -46.02 -7.26
C ASP A 614 2.29 -45.69 -6.44
N THR A 615 1.11 -46.21 -6.84
CA THR A 615 -0.25 -45.67 -6.50
C THR A 615 -1.34 -46.69 -6.10
N THR A 616 -1.08 -47.66 -5.22
CA THR A 616 -2.14 -48.56 -4.70
C THR A 616 -2.95 -47.93 -3.53
N PRO A 617 -4.30 -47.98 -3.51
CA PRO A 617 -5.13 -47.45 -2.42
C PRO A 617 -5.31 -48.44 -1.25
N VAL A 618 -5.29 -47.97 0.00
CA VAL A 618 -5.58 -48.74 1.22
C VAL A 618 -7.07 -48.59 1.62
N SER A 619 -7.73 -49.70 1.97
CA SER A 619 -9.15 -49.76 2.31
C SER A 619 -9.42 -49.42 3.80
N CYS A 620 -10.63 -48.94 4.11
CA CYS A 620 -11.03 -48.54 5.47
C CYS A 620 -11.10 -49.65 6.52
N LEU A 621 -11.05 -50.92 6.11
CA LEU A 621 -11.14 -52.05 7.04
C LEU A 621 -9.78 -52.40 7.67
N ASP A 622 -8.66 -52.03 7.05
CA ASP A 622 -7.33 -52.42 7.51
C ASP A 622 -6.71 -51.43 8.53
N ALA A 623 -7.32 -50.27 8.74
CA ALA A 623 -6.81 -49.23 9.63
C ALA A 623 -7.16 -49.43 11.11
N LEU A 624 -7.95 -50.46 11.44
CA LEU A 624 -8.38 -50.75 12.81
C LEU A 624 -7.61 -51.90 13.50
N ASP A 625 -6.68 -52.57 12.81
CA ASP A 625 -6.08 -53.82 13.32
C ASP A 625 -4.54 -53.83 13.48
N HIS A 626 -3.86 -52.71 13.24
CA HIS A 626 -2.40 -52.61 13.45
C HIS A 626 -2.02 -51.58 14.52
N ASN A 627 -2.27 -51.97 15.78
CA ASN A 627 -1.31 -51.64 16.83
C ASN A 627 -0.09 -52.56 16.63
N ASP A 628 1.11 -51.99 16.67
CA ASP A 628 2.40 -52.67 16.69
C ASP A 628 2.88 -53.38 15.40
N ALA A 629 3.28 -52.60 14.38
CA ALA A 629 4.50 -52.87 13.59
C ALA A 629 4.67 -51.85 12.44
N ILE A 630 5.87 -51.31 12.28
CA ILE A 630 6.29 -50.49 11.14
C ILE A 630 6.27 -51.36 9.87
N PRO A 631 5.48 -51.06 8.83
CA PRO A 631 5.56 -51.78 7.56
C PRO A 631 6.84 -51.40 6.81
N GLN A 632 7.59 -52.41 6.37
CA GLN A 632 8.84 -52.24 5.64
C GLN A 632 8.68 -51.45 4.33
N ILE A 633 9.65 -50.57 4.09
CA ILE A 633 9.80 -49.70 2.93
C ILE A 633 10.08 -50.55 1.66
N PRO A 634 9.37 -50.35 0.53
CA PRO A 634 9.78 -50.95 -0.75
C PRO A 634 11.07 -50.30 -1.27
N ARG A 635 12.05 -51.11 -1.67
CA ARG A 635 13.32 -50.67 -2.27
C ARG A 635 13.08 -49.91 -3.58
N VAL A 636 13.73 -48.75 -3.71
CA VAL A 636 13.88 -48.02 -4.98
C VAL A 636 15.01 -48.68 -5.77
N ILE A 637 14.72 -49.14 -6.99
CA ILE A 637 15.71 -49.58 -7.97
C ILE A 637 16.09 -48.36 -8.80
N LEU A 638 17.39 -48.03 -8.86
CA LEU A 638 17.96 -47.01 -9.74
C LEU A 638 18.52 -47.74 -10.96
N ASP A 639 18.01 -47.43 -12.15
CA ASP A 639 18.64 -47.87 -13.40
C ASP A 639 19.79 -46.91 -13.74
N ASP A 640 21.00 -47.45 -13.86
CA ASP A 640 22.19 -46.76 -14.35
C ASP A 640 22.16 -46.63 -15.89
N ASP A 641 22.65 -45.49 -16.38
CA ASP A 641 22.72 -45.10 -17.79
C ASP A 641 23.45 -46.11 -18.69
N ASN A 642 22.91 -46.36 -19.88
CA ASN A 642 23.70 -46.60 -21.09
C ASN A 642 22.91 -46.25 -22.37
N ASP A 643 23.54 -45.40 -23.19
CA ASP A 643 23.40 -45.20 -24.65
C ASP A 643 22.02 -45.12 -25.30
N PHE A 644 21.68 -43.95 -25.86
CA PHE A 644 21.34 -43.80 -27.30
C PHE A 644 21.22 -42.33 -27.72
N GLU A 645 21.76 -42.03 -28.91
CA GLU A 645 21.74 -40.73 -29.61
C GLU A 645 20.34 -40.15 -29.93
N PRO A 646 20.24 -38.84 -30.22
CA PRO A 646 18.96 -38.14 -30.33
C PRO A 646 18.36 -38.23 -31.75
N THR A 647 17.13 -38.71 -31.85
CA THR A 647 16.26 -38.48 -33.01
C THR A 647 15.09 -37.55 -32.66
N ALA A 648 14.71 -36.73 -33.64
CA ALA A 648 14.01 -35.48 -33.45
C ALA A 648 12.47 -35.56 -33.45
N ARG A 649 11.86 -34.61 -32.70
CA ARG A 649 10.49 -34.04 -32.73
C ARG A 649 9.37 -34.77 -31.95
N PRO A 650 8.29 -34.07 -31.52
CA PRO A 650 8.08 -32.64 -31.26
C PRO A 650 7.82 -32.34 -29.77
N ASN A 651 8.36 -31.21 -29.29
CA ASN A 651 8.21 -30.74 -27.90
C ASN A 651 6.74 -30.37 -27.59
N THR A 652 6.04 -31.24 -26.86
CA THR A 652 4.93 -30.86 -25.99
C THR A 652 5.51 -30.60 -24.59
N ASN A 653 5.99 -29.39 -24.36
CA ASN A 653 6.56 -28.98 -23.08
C ASN A 653 5.45 -28.71 -22.04
N TYR A 654 4.88 -29.77 -21.44
CA TYR A 654 4.31 -29.65 -20.10
C TYR A 654 5.46 -29.80 -19.10
N THR A 655 5.93 -28.66 -18.59
CA THR A 655 6.95 -28.63 -17.53
C THR A 655 6.29 -29.11 -16.22
N ARG A 656 6.54 -30.38 -15.88
CA ARG A 656 6.29 -30.93 -14.54
C ARG A 656 7.14 -30.15 -13.53
N LYS A 657 6.53 -29.30 -12.71
CA LYS A 657 7.21 -28.60 -11.61
C LYS A 657 7.17 -29.50 -10.38
N GLU A 658 8.32 -30.05 -10.01
CA GLU A 658 8.51 -30.74 -8.73
C GLU A 658 8.81 -29.69 -7.65
N TYR A 659 7.99 -29.64 -6.61
CA TYR A 659 8.23 -28.80 -5.45
C TYR A 659 8.76 -29.66 -4.30
N LEU A 660 9.94 -29.30 -3.79
CA LEU A 660 10.49 -29.75 -2.51
C LEU A 660 10.10 -28.67 -1.49
N TYR A 661 9.31 -29.08 -0.50
CA TYR A 661 9.04 -28.31 0.72
C TYR A 661 9.86 -28.90 1.85
#